data_AF-A0AA35T8W6-F1
#
_entry.id   AF-A0AA35T8W6-F1
#
_cell.length_a   1.000
_cell.length_b   1.000
_cell.length_c   1.000
_cell.angle_alpha   90.00
_cell.angle_beta   90.00
_cell.angle_gamma   90.00
#
_symmetry.space_group_name_H-M   'P 1'
#
loop_
_entity.id
_entity.type
_entity.pdbx_description
1 polymer ?
#
loop_
_entity_poly.entity_id
_entity_poly.type
_entity_poly.pdbx_seq_one_letter_code
_entity_poly.pdbx_strand_id
1 'polypeptide(L)'
;MRNLVAVITGLMGSGKTWLLSRLFNQLPPEFYTSTGVAEQSLRSLLHHIINISASSSWEPFSRMQILKFLACVFHRKPLPPLESIASKVSVATTALSASASPSPTLPAPLPSTQSSTIQSMVRLVKAPKSSQKLSMLELVHMIDTGGQPELLENLPSLIHHSHLAILVLNLMFGLDEHPSIDYHEEGEAYKRSLPSQYSNRQIIQKLASTLQAKRFSQQKGQCCQLLVVATHRDCVPEGELPARVKAFDQALRAVLLPSNNEELICFSANQIPFVLNLKDPDDDDTERLDLIRSKVSESEAGEVVKTPGSFLVFEQELMEFAKQTVDRDILSLDECLMIGARLKMKPEVVEAALIFFHRQFTLLYFRHILPNLVFTRPQTPLECINAVVRFSYKVGSGEVKGVTEKLVSSLRDGIITEEILSHKQLTQCFIPGLYEPRDAMDLLCHTLTLAPLSREIQSTSGASPATTGLPGPRVKREKREYLMMSLRSAIPDKDIPQHLPPPSEIAPLVVQFTNNCVPLSCFSRTISCLMAVYDWKLSRADDGSPQCLAHNVVSLYKPHTPGQIVLVDTGHSFQIHMHVDGDTDPSSLSKLCFQVQETIFAAINQVFDLLELAKIEVTPAFLCPCPRRPLPHTASVYRFESQWLLHCSVGEKDAGAAQIRHKVWLDAPYVEQEKPSLPKLLRLKIPQKVGANYMQFGILLLNDEDGTLVEGLRCEYQGRCEGVVRGILMEWVRGKGSAVTWKTLTDTLRDCDCAALADHIASTNL
;
A
#
# COMPACT_ATOMS: atom_id res chain seq x y z
N MET A 1 6.14 -18.69 16.09
CA MET A 1 6.48 -17.28 16.30
C MET A 1 5.17 -16.52 16.23
N ARG A 2 4.90 -15.61 17.16
CA ARG A 2 3.77 -14.70 17.05
C ARG A 2 4.33 -13.35 16.63
N ASN A 3 3.90 -12.83 15.49
CA ASN A 3 4.37 -11.55 14.99
C ASN A 3 3.21 -10.56 15.01
N LEU A 4 3.42 -9.46 15.72
CA LEU A 4 2.53 -8.32 15.73
C LEU A 4 3.23 -7.18 14.99
N VAL A 5 2.53 -6.54 14.07
CA VAL A 5 2.99 -5.33 13.38
C VAL A 5 2.07 -4.21 13.80
N ALA A 6 2.63 -3.23 14.48
CA ALA A 6 1.92 -2.08 15.03
C ALA A 6 2.44 -0.80 14.37
N VAL A 7 1.52 0.02 13.84
CA VAL A 7 1.85 1.24 13.12
C VAL A 7 1.53 2.44 13.98
N ILE A 8 2.53 3.25 14.34
CA ILE A 8 2.34 4.52 15.03
C ILE A 8 2.25 5.64 14.00
N THR A 9 1.09 6.27 13.91
CA THR A 9 0.82 7.32 12.93
C THR A 9 0.09 8.50 13.56
N GLY A 10 0.00 9.60 12.82
CA GLY A 10 -0.60 10.84 13.28
C GLY A 10 0.10 12.05 12.70
N LEU A 11 -0.46 13.22 12.98
CA LEU A 11 0.01 14.49 12.45
C LEU A 11 1.44 14.82 12.88
N MET A 12 2.05 15.73 12.14
CA MET A 12 3.30 16.33 12.54
C MET A 12 3.18 17.00 13.92
N GLY A 13 4.19 16.83 14.78
CA GLY A 13 4.18 17.40 16.13
C GLY A 13 3.22 16.72 17.12
N SER A 14 2.64 15.57 16.79
CA SER A 14 1.74 14.86 17.72
C SER A 14 2.45 14.06 18.82
N GLY A 15 3.79 14.02 18.85
CA GLY A 15 4.53 13.29 19.89
C GLY A 15 4.70 11.79 19.63
N LYS A 16 4.58 11.31 18.38
CA LYS A 16 4.78 9.89 18.01
C LYS A 16 6.10 9.30 18.48
N THR A 17 7.22 9.94 18.12
CA THR A 17 8.56 9.45 18.48
C THR A 17 8.78 9.47 20.00
N TRP A 18 8.19 10.45 20.70
CA TRP A 18 8.21 10.51 22.16
C TRP A 18 7.42 9.37 22.80
N LEU A 19 6.22 9.08 22.27
CA LEU A 19 5.42 7.95 22.71
C LEU A 19 6.19 6.64 22.51
N LEU A 20 6.81 6.46 21.35
CA LEU A 20 7.64 5.29 21.05
C LEU A 20 8.78 5.14 22.05
N SER A 21 9.56 6.21 22.30
CA SER A 21 10.64 6.20 23.31
C SER A 21 10.12 5.80 24.69
N ARG A 22 8.99 6.39 25.14
CA ARG A 22 8.39 6.07 26.43
C ARG A 22 7.89 4.63 26.51
N LEU A 23 7.26 4.10 25.45
CA LEU A 23 6.86 2.70 25.39
C LEU A 23 8.06 1.76 25.57
N PHE A 24 9.27 2.14 25.13
CA PHE A 24 10.51 1.38 25.34
C PHE A 24 11.32 1.75 26.59
N ASN A 25 10.77 2.54 27.50
CA ASN A 25 11.49 3.07 28.69
C ASN A 25 12.80 3.78 28.32
N GLN A 26 12.83 4.43 27.16
CA GLN A 26 13.94 5.26 26.71
C GLN A 26 13.62 6.73 26.95
N LEU A 27 14.67 7.55 27.09
CA LEU A 27 14.51 8.99 27.10
C LEU A 27 14.01 9.46 25.72
N PRO A 28 13.01 10.35 25.67
CA PRO A 28 12.61 10.98 24.42
C PRO A 28 13.76 11.85 23.87
N PRO A 29 13.79 12.11 22.56
CA PRO A 29 14.74 13.06 21.99
C PRO A 29 14.57 14.46 22.60
N GLU A 30 15.65 15.23 22.71
CA GLU A 30 15.67 16.54 23.40
C GLU A 30 14.72 17.57 22.79
N PHE A 31 14.42 17.47 21.49
CA PHE A 31 13.55 18.41 20.79
C PHE A 31 12.09 17.96 20.82
N TYR A 32 11.21 18.88 21.25
CA TYR A 32 9.74 18.75 21.25
C TYR A 32 9.12 18.94 19.86
N THR A 33 9.93 19.43 18.90
CA THR A 33 9.49 19.63 17.53
C THR A 33 9.32 18.29 16.84
N SER A 34 8.44 18.24 15.85
CA SER A 34 8.23 17.06 15.02
C SER A 34 9.58 16.46 14.63
N THR A 35 9.70 15.13 14.67
CA THR A 35 10.85 14.41 14.14
C THR A 35 11.24 15.10 12.85
N GLY A 36 12.38 15.81 12.89
CA GLY A 36 12.76 16.69 11.80
C GLY A 36 12.66 15.89 10.52
N VAL A 37 12.19 16.49 9.45
CA VAL A 37 12.24 15.91 8.11
C VAL A 37 13.72 15.84 7.69
N ALA A 38 14.59 15.16 8.42
CA ALA A 38 15.99 15.03 8.05
C ALA A 38 16.78 13.95 8.76
N GLU A 39 16.81 13.88 10.09
CA GLU A 39 17.91 13.15 10.76
C GLU A 39 17.85 11.63 10.55
N GLN A 40 16.63 11.10 10.44
CA GLN A 40 16.24 9.74 10.07
C GLN A 40 14.72 9.81 10.17
N SER A 41 14.04 10.24 9.11
CA SER A 41 12.58 10.52 9.09
C SER A 41 11.70 9.32 9.44
N LEU A 42 12.33 8.20 9.69
CA LEU A 42 11.81 6.99 10.24
C LEU A 42 12.94 6.35 11.07
N ARG A 43 12.95 6.56 12.40
CA ARG A 43 13.49 5.55 13.35
C ARG A 43 12.60 4.28 13.36
N SER A 44 11.84 4.06 12.29
CA SER A 44 10.55 3.37 12.23
C SER A 44 10.65 1.86 12.12
N LEU A 45 11.85 1.31 12.10
CA LEU A 45 12.05 -0.12 12.22
C LEU A 45 13.08 -0.35 13.30
N LEU A 46 12.84 0.28 14.44
CA LEU A 46 13.26 -0.32 15.69
C LEU A 46 12.50 -1.64 15.82
N HIS A 47 13.12 -2.70 15.30
CA HIS A 47 12.76 -4.09 15.55
C HIS A 47 12.94 -4.36 17.05
N HIS A 48 11.97 -3.94 17.86
CA HIS A 48 11.84 -4.46 19.21
C HIS A 48 11.13 -5.80 19.08
N ILE A 49 11.91 -6.87 18.94
CA ILE A 49 11.39 -8.14 19.39
C ILE A 49 11.08 -7.94 20.89
N ILE A 50 9.91 -8.33 21.37
CA ILE A 50 9.55 -8.15 22.78
C ILE A 50 9.17 -9.52 23.28
N ASN A 51 10.04 -10.14 24.06
CA ASN A 51 9.61 -11.31 24.80
C ASN A 51 8.61 -10.82 25.85
N ILE A 52 7.32 -11.09 25.67
CA ILE A 52 6.24 -10.74 26.60
C ILE A 52 6.30 -11.66 27.84
N SER A 53 7.51 -12.01 28.29
CA SER A 53 7.71 -12.74 29.54
C SER A 53 7.58 -11.78 30.71
N ALA A 54 6.35 -11.59 31.19
CA ALA A 54 5.97 -11.15 32.54
C ALA A 54 6.51 -9.79 33.08
N SER A 55 7.36 -9.06 32.36
CA SER A 55 7.79 -7.70 32.75
C SER A 55 6.89 -6.65 32.10
N SER A 56 6.46 -5.65 32.88
CA SER A 56 5.73 -4.47 32.40
C SER A 56 6.57 -3.57 31.48
N SER A 57 7.90 -3.77 31.44
CA SER A 57 8.82 -3.06 30.57
C SER A 57 9.00 -3.75 29.22
N TRP A 58 8.79 -3.01 28.14
CA TRP A 58 9.22 -3.40 26.80
C TRP A 58 10.70 -3.05 26.61
N GLU A 59 11.54 -4.07 26.44
CA GLU A 59 12.96 -3.88 26.15
C GLU A 59 13.28 -4.28 24.70
N PRO A 60 14.15 -3.53 23.98
CA PRO A 60 14.70 -3.98 22.72
C PRO A 60 15.37 -5.34 22.86
N PHE A 61 14.82 -6.34 22.19
CA PHE A 61 15.42 -7.66 22.15
C PHE A 61 16.58 -7.67 21.16
N SER A 62 17.76 -7.66 21.75
CA SER A 62 19.04 -7.66 21.07
C SER A 62 19.22 -8.89 20.18
N ARG A 63 20.06 -8.74 19.16
CA ARG A 63 20.59 -9.85 18.35
C ARG A 63 21.05 -11.02 19.22
N MET A 64 21.76 -10.75 20.31
CA MET A 64 22.24 -11.79 21.22
C MET A 64 21.11 -12.59 21.88
N GLN A 65 19.97 -11.95 22.21
CA GLN A 65 18.79 -12.65 22.72
C GLN A 65 18.14 -13.53 21.64
N ILE A 66 18.09 -13.08 20.38
CA ILE A 66 17.66 -13.93 19.24
C ILE A 66 18.56 -15.15 19.13
N LEU A 67 19.89 -14.98 19.15
CA LEU A 67 20.83 -16.09 19.03
C LEU A 67 20.74 -17.07 20.21
N LYS A 68 20.52 -16.57 21.43
CA LYS A 68 20.26 -17.40 22.61
C LYS A 68 18.95 -18.19 22.46
N PHE A 69 17.87 -17.56 21.99
CA PHE A 69 16.62 -18.24 21.71
C PHE A 69 16.80 -19.36 20.66
N LEU A 70 17.46 -19.04 19.54
CA LEU A 70 17.73 -20.01 18.47
C LEU A 70 18.59 -21.17 18.99
N ALA A 71 19.65 -20.89 19.75
CA ALA A 71 20.47 -21.91 20.39
C ALA A 71 19.64 -22.86 21.27
N CYS A 72 18.74 -22.31 22.10
CA CYS A 72 17.82 -23.10 22.93
C CYS A 72 16.86 -23.98 22.10
N VAL A 73 16.36 -23.49 20.97
CA VAL A 73 15.50 -24.26 20.07
C VAL A 73 16.27 -25.42 19.43
N PHE A 74 17.47 -25.17 18.91
CA PHE A 74 18.31 -26.19 18.27
C PHE A 74 18.86 -27.23 19.25
N HIS A 75 19.00 -26.88 20.53
CA HIS A 75 19.30 -27.85 21.59
C HIS A 75 18.23 -28.93 21.77
N ARG A 76 16.96 -28.59 21.54
CA ARG A 76 15.83 -29.52 21.74
C ARG A 76 15.55 -30.40 20.51
N LYS A 77 15.92 -29.93 19.33
CA LYS A 77 15.88 -30.67 18.07
C LYS A 77 17.15 -30.36 17.28
N PRO A 78 18.21 -31.18 17.39
CA PRO A 78 19.47 -30.90 16.74
C PRO A 78 19.26 -30.82 15.22
N LEU A 79 19.77 -29.75 14.61
CA LEU A 79 20.07 -29.73 13.18
C LEU A 79 20.99 -30.92 12.86
N PRO A 80 20.97 -31.47 11.63
CA PRO A 80 22.04 -32.35 11.19
C PRO A 80 23.41 -31.69 11.45
N PRO A 81 24.46 -32.47 11.77
CA PRO A 81 25.59 -32.01 12.58
C PRO A 81 26.24 -30.73 12.02
N LEU A 82 26.14 -29.64 12.78
CA LEU A 82 26.77 -28.34 12.50
C LEU A 82 28.31 -28.44 12.44
N GLU A 83 28.91 -29.46 13.06
CA GLU A 83 30.37 -29.67 13.04
C GLU A 83 30.88 -30.20 11.66
N SER A 84 29.98 -30.69 10.80
CA SER A 84 30.31 -30.98 9.39
C SER A 84 30.33 -29.72 8.49
N ILE A 85 29.86 -28.58 9.00
CA ILE A 85 29.70 -27.31 8.26
C ILE A 85 31.00 -26.51 8.28
N ALA A 86 31.74 -26.52 9.38
CA ALA A 86 33.02 -25.81 9.48
C ALA A 86 34.18 -26.50 8.72
N SER A 87 34.10 -27.81 8.53
CA SER A 87 35.21 -28.64 8.01
C SER A 87 35.14 -28.95 6.50
N LYS A 88 33.99 -28.76 5.83
CA LYS A 88 33.81 -29.10 4.40
C LYS A 88 33.70 -27.90 3.45
N VAL A 89 33.63 -26.67 3.97
CA VAL A 89 33.57 -25.41 3.18
C VAL A 89 34.88 -25.16 2.42
N SER A 90 35.99 -25.80 2.79
CA SER A 90 37.28 -25.67 2.07
C SER A 90 37.34 -26.42 0.73
N VAL A 91 36.39 -27.32 0.43
CA VAL A 91 36.48 -28.23 -0.74
C VAL A 91 35.47 -27.89 -1.85
N ALA A 92 34.38 -27.19 -1.53
CA ALA A 92 33.32 -26.87 -2.51
C ALA A 92 33.65 -25.66 -3.40
N THR A 93 34.59 -24.80 -3.00
CA THR A 93 34.98 -23.58 -3.75
C THR A 93 35.70 -23.88 -5.07
N THR A 94 36.17 -25.12 -5.29
CA THR A 94 36.98 -25.49 -6.46
C THR A 94 36.16 -26.09 -7.61
N ALA A 95 34.89 -26.47 -7.39
CA ALA A 95 34.10 -27.21 -8.38
C ALA A 95 33.19 -26.35 -9.27
N LEU A 96 32.95 -25.07 -8.93
CA LEU A 96 32.04 -24.17 -9.66
C LEU A 96 32.73 -23.32 -10.74
N SER A 97 34.04 -23.44 -10.93
CA SER A 97 34.82 -22.61 -11.87
C SER A 97 34.91 -23.17 -13.29
N ALA A 98 34.25 -24.30 -13.61
CA ALA A 98 34.51 -25.04 -14.86
C ALA A 98 33.53 -24.79 -16.02
N SER A 99 32.64 -23.79 -15.96
CA SER A 99 31.70 -23.51 -17.06
C SER A 99 31.30 -22.04 -17.12
N ALA A 100 32.11 -21.20 -17.77
CA ALA A 100 31.68 -19.85 -18.16
C ALA A 100 32.32 -19.38 -19.48
N SER A 101 31.46 -19.05 -20.45
CA SER A 101 31.68 -18.09 -21.54
C SER A 101 31.61 -16.64 -21.00
N PRO A 102 32.15 -15.63 -21.71
CA PRO A 102 32.54 -14.36 -21.08
C PRO A 102 31.40 -13.33 -21.04
N SER A 103 31.10 -12.79 -19.86
CA SER A 103 30.31 -11.58 -19.56
C SER A 103 30.59 -11.13 -18.11
N PRO A 104 30.25 -9.89 -17.72
CA PRO A 104 31.18 -8.97 -17.07
C PRO A 104 31.48 -9.29 -15.59
N THR A 105 32.76 -9.09 -15.26
CA THR A 105 33.41 -9.00 -13.94
C THR A 105 32.53 -9.31 -12.72
N LEU A 106 32.53 -10.58 -12.31
CA LEU A 106 32.08 -11.00 -10.99
C LEU A 106 32.85 -10.23 -9.89
N PRO A 107 32.20 -9.89 -8.75
CA PRO A 107 32.90 -9.36 -7.58
C PRO A 107 33.96 -10.35 -7.10
N ALA A 108 35.07 -9.83 -6.57
CA ALA A 108 36.15 -10.64 -6.01
C ALA A 108 35.60 -11.67 -4.99
N PRO A 109 36.14 -12.91 -4.94
CA PRO A 109 35.72 -13.89 -3.93
C PRO A 109 36.02 -13.34 -2.53
N LEU A 110 34.98 -13.20 -1.71
CA LEU A 110 35.09 -12.76 -0.33
C LEU A 110 35.90 -13.76 0.52
N PRO A 111 36.55 -13.30 1.60
CA PRO A 111 37.34 -14.15 2.49
C PRO A 111 36.47 -15.29 3.04
N SER A 112 37.09 -16.46 3.23
CA SER A 112 36.49 -17.70 3.74
C SER A 112 36.04 -17.63 5.20
N THR A 113 35.60 -16.47 5.69
CA THR A 113 35.20 -16.26 7.07
C THR A 113 33.93 -17.05 7.35
N GLN A 114 34.05 -18.03 8.24
CA GLN A 114 32.92 -18.74 8.83
C GLN A 114 31.90 -17.71 9.39
N SER A 115 30.61 -17.98 9.18
CA SER A 115 29.52 -17.09 9.64
C SER A 115 29.66 -16.79 11.15
N SER A 116 29.75 -15.51 11.50
CA SER A 116 29.83 -15.04 12.89
C SER A 116 28.58 -15.44 13.68
N THR A 117 27.41 -15.49 13.04
CA THR A 117 26.14 -15.94 13.62
C THR A 117 26.19 -17.41 13.96
N ILE A 118 26.60 -18.27 13.02
CA ILE A 118 26.73 -19.72 13.26
C ILE A 118 27.75 -19.97 14.36
N GLN A 119 28.90 -19.29 14.34
CA GLN A 119 29.89 -19.42 15.41
C GLN A 119 29.34 -19.01 16.77
N SER A 120 28.63 -17.88 16.83
CA SER A 120 27.99 -17.40 18.06
C SER A 120 26.93 -18.39 18.56
N MET A 121 26.10 -18.94 17.67
CA MET A 121 25.13 -19.96 18.02
C MET A 121 25.78 -21.26 18.49
N VAL A 122 26.84 -21.74 17.82
CA VAL A 122 27.57 -22.94 18.25
C VAL A 122 28.18 -22.75 19.64
N ARG A 123 28.73 -21.57 19.94
CA ARG A 123 29.23 -21.23 21.29
C ARG A 123 28.10 -21.25 22.32
N LEU A 124 26.95 -20.66 22.00
CA LEU A 124 25.78 -20.62 22.89
C LEU A 124 25.16 -22.00 23.11
N VAL A 125 25.15 -22.86 22.09
CA VAL A 125 24.71 -24.27 22.18
C VAL A 125 25.72 -25.12 22.96
N LYS A 126 26.99 -24.72 23.04
CA LYS A 126 27.98 -25.45 23.86
C LYS A 126 27.97 -25.02 25.33
N ALA A 127 27.27 -23.94 25.68
CA ALA A 127 27.17 -23.44 27.04
C ALA A 127 26.22 -24.32 27.90
N PRO A 128 26.48 -24.44 29.22
CA PRO A 128 25.62 -25.22 30.12
C PRO A 128 24.18 -24.68 30.15
N LYS A 129 23.21 -25.61 30.20
CA LYS A 129 21.77 -25.34 30.08
C LYS A 129 21.32 -24.20 31.00
N SER A 130 20.80 -23.12 30.43
CA SER A 130 19.83 -22.30 31.16
C SER A 130 18.48 -23.02 31.14
N SER A 131 17.81 -23.09 32.29
CA SER A 131 16.56 -23.82 32.51
C SER A 131 15.32 -23.17 31.85
N GLN A 132 15.49 -22.18 30.97
CA GLN A 132 14.37 -21.44 30.40
C GLN A 132 13.62 -22.24 29.33
N LYS A 133 12.38 -22.60 29.66
CA LYS A 133 11.37 -23.11 28.70
C LYS A 133 10.89 -21.99 27.76
N LEU A 134 11.73 -21.57 26.83
CA LEU A 134 11.29 -20.74 25.70
C LEU A 134 10.67 -21.67 24.64
N SER A 135 9.34 -21.65 24.48
CA SER A 135 8.61 -22.39 23.45
C SER A 135 7.96 -21.50 22.39
N MET A 136 7.85 -20.20 22.68
CA MET A 136 7.25 -19.20 21.80
C MET A 136 8.13 -17.95 21.78
N LEU A 137 8.26 -17.37 20.60
CA LEU A 137 8.86 -16.05 20.41
C LEU A 137 7.74 -15.12 19.96
N GLU A 138 7.48 -14.08 20.74
CA GLU A 138 6.51 -13.03 20.43
C GLU A 138 7.30 -11.78 20.01
N LEU A 139 6.95 -11.22 18.86
CA LEU A 139 7.63 -10.07 18.25
C LEU A 139 6.61 -8.95 18.08
N VAL A 140 6.99 -7.71 18.39
CA VAL A 140 6.17 -6.51 18.11
C VAL A 140 6.97 -5.54 17.24
N HIS A 141 6.69 -5.52 15.95
CA HIS A 141 7.29 -4.59 15.01
C HIS A 141 6.54 -3.25 15.09
N MET A 142 7.16 -2.25 15.71
CA MET A 142 6.59 -0.89 15.79
C MET A 142 7.09 -0.04 14.62
N ILE A 143 6.16 0.53 13.85
CA ILE A 143 6.45 1.37 12.66
C ILE A 143 6.02 2.82 12.90
N ASP A 144 6.96 3.74 13.10
CA ASP A 144 6.69 5.20 13.16
C ASP A 144 6.66 5.82 11.77
N THR A 145 5.50 6.28 11.32
CA THR A 145 5.26 6.59 9.90
C THR A 145 5.68 7.99 9.46
N GLY A 146 6.24 8.81 10.36
CA GLY A 146 6.36 10.24 10.13
C GLY A 146 4.98 10.93 10.14
N GLY A 147 4.96 12.25 9.97
CA GLY A 147 3.73 13.08 10.00
C GLY A 147 3.49 13.91 8.75
N GLN A 148 4.37 13.80 7.74
CA GLN A 148 4.32 14.55 6.51
C GLN A 148 3.19 14.00 5.62
N PRO A 149 2.32 14.85 5.05
CA PRO A 149 1.20 14.40 4.21
C PRO A 149 1.59 13.45 3.09
N GLU A 150 2.70 13.74 2.41
CA GLU A 150 3.24 12.96 1.30
C GLU A 150 3.69 11.57 1.74
N LEU A 151 4.19 11.42 2.97
CA LEU A 151 4.54 10.12 3.54
C LEU A 151 3.31 9.38 4.04
N LEU A 152 2.38 10.08 4.69
CA LEU A 152 1.11 9.51 5.11
C LEU A 152 0.33 8.96 3.90
N GLU A 153 0.39 9.61 2.74
CA GLU A 153 -0.20 9.09 1.51
C GLU A 153 0.50 7.85 0.94
N ASN A 154 1.81 7.76 1.10
CA ASN A 154 2.55 6.59 0.62
C ASN A 154 2.52 5.41 1.59
N LEU A 155 2.11 5.66 2.84
CA LEU A 155 2.06 4.67 3.89
C LEU A 155 1.25 3.41 3.52
N PRO A 156 0.02 3.50 2.96
CA PRO A 156 -0.80 2.33 2.74
C PRO A 156 -0.23 1.40 1.66
N SER A 157 0.59 1.88 0.71
CA SER A 157 1.19 0.97 -0.29
C SER A 157 2.41 0.22 0.22
N LEU A 158 2.97 0.61 1.36
CA LEU A 158 4.21 0.06 1.87
C LEU A 158 3.96 -0.81 3.10
N ILE A 159 2.93 -0.50 3.89
CA ILE A 159 2.51 -1.35 5.00
C ILE A 159 1.37 -2.26 4.52
N HIS A 160 1.75 -3.48 4.13
CA HIS A 160 0.83 -4.51 3.66
C HIS A 160 0.08 -5.18 4.81
N HIS A 161 0.71 -5.33 5.98
CA HIS A 161 0.13 -6.08 7.10
C HIS A 161 0.32 -5.36 8.42
N SER A 162 -0.67 -4.53 8.81
CA SER A 162 -0.74 -3.91 10.14
C SER A 162 -1.84 -4.57 10.98
N HIS A 163 -1.45 -5.11 12.12
CA HIS A 163 -2.37 -5.76 13.07
C HIS A 163 -3.01 -4.73 14.00
N LEU A 164 -2.23 -3.71 14.36
CA LEU A 164 -2.62 -2.62 15.24
C LEU A 164 -2.14 -1.29 14.66
N ALA A 165 -2.93 -0.24 14.82
CA ALA A 165 -2.52 1.12 14.55
C ALA A 165 -2.69 1.97 15.81
N ILE A 166 -1.67 2.74 16.15
CA ILE A 166 -1.66 3.70 17.25
C ILE A 166 -1.74 5.09 16.61
N LEU A 167 -2.92 5.70 16.66
CA LEU A 167 -3.14 7.05 16.19
C LEU A 167 -2.80 8.05 17.32
N VAL A 168 -1.72 8.80 17.11
CA VAL A 168 -1.21 9.77 18.08
C VAL A 168 -1.64 11.17 17.67
N LEU A 169 -2.35 11.84 18.58
CA LEU A 169 -2.95 13.16 18.37
C LEU A 169 -2.41 14.16 19.40
N ASN A 170 -2.32 15.42 19.01
CA ASN A 170 -1.96 16.49 19.93
C ASN A 170 -3.25 17.04 20.58
N LEU A 171 -3.35 16.99 21.91
CA LEU A 171 -4.53 17.46 22.64
C LEU A 171 -4.76 18.98 22.49
N MET A 172 -3.72 19.74 22.15
CA MET A 172 -3.79 21.21 21.99
C MET A 172 -4.49 21.64 20.71
N PHE A 173 -4.43 20.83 19.65
CA PHE A 173 -4.99 21.23 18.36
C PHE A 173 -6.49 20.95 18.28
N GLY A 174 -7.23 21.94 17.79
CA GLY A 174 -8.65 21.79 17.48
C GLY A 174 -8.85 20.86 16.30
N LEU A 175 -9.91 20.03 16.32
CA LEU A 175 -10.17 19.12 15.20
C LEU A 175 -10.56 19.86 13.91
N ASP A 176 -11.15 21.04 14.01
CA ASP A 176 -11.59 21.81 12.85
C ASP A 176 -10.50 22.78 12.33
N GLU A 177 -9.32 22.79 12.96
CA GLU A 177 -8.16 23.57 12.52
C GLU A 177 -7.46 22.92 11.33
N HIS A 178 -6.95 23.75 10.43
CA HIS A 178 -6.06 23.32 9.34
C HIS A 178 -4.60 23.47 9.81
N PRO A 179 -3.86 22.38 10.02
CA PRO A 179 -2.49 22.46 10.50
C PRO A 179 -1.55 23.10 9.46
N SER A 180 -0.51 23.80 9.91
CA SER A 180 0.61 24.15 9.05
C SER A 180 1.49 22.92 8.80
N ILE A 181 2.03 22.82 7.59
CA ILE A 181 3.01 21.83 7.18
C ILE A 181 4.34 22.56 7.12
N ASP A 182 5.11 22.39 8.20
CA ASP A 182 6.45 22.94 8.36
C ASP A 182 7.47 21.82 8.24
N TYR A 183 8.33 21.93 7.23
CA TYR A 183 9.42 20.98 7.08
C TYR A 183 10.58 21.42 7.97
N HIS A 184 11.27 20.47 8.61
CA HIS A 184 12.45 20.73 9.43
C HIS A 184 13.66 19.92 8.95
N GLU A 185 14.85 20.48 9.00
CA GLU A 185 16.13 19.79 8.78
C GLU A 185 17.10 20.15 9.91
N GLU A 186 17.65 19.14 10.59
CA GLU A 186 18.55 19.32 11.75
C GLU A 186 17.96 20.23 12.85
N GLY A 187 16.64 20.13 13.07
CA GLY A 187 15.88 20.95 14.02
C GLY A 187 15.42 22.31 13.48
N GLU A 188 16.00 22.79 12.39
CA GLU A 188 15.67 24.09 11.79
C GLU A 188 14.51 23.97 10.79
N ALA A 189 13.53 24.87 10.88
CA ALA A 189 12.44 24.91 9.90
C ALA A 189 12.94 25.45 8.56
N TYR A 190 12.53 24.85 7.46
CA TYR A 190 12.71 25.46 6.15
C TYR A 190 11.90 26.77 6.08
N LYS A 191 12.33 27.70 5.21
CA LYS A 191 11.77 29.06 5.14
C LYS A 191 10.30 29.16 4.68
N ARG A 192 9.72 28.06 4.24
CA ARG A 192 8.36 28.00 3.72
C ARG A 192 7.51 27.23 4.74
N SER A 193 6.26 27.63 4.87
CA SER A 193 5.20 26.88 5.55
C SER A 193 4.06 26.70 4.56
N LEU A 194 3.45 25.51 4.52
CA LEU A 194 2.31 25.24 3.66
C LEU A 194 1.06 25.01 4.51
N PRO A 195 -0.09 25.65 4.20
CA PRO A 195 -1.33 25.31 4.88
C PRO A 195 -1.76 23.89 4.49
N SER A 196 -2.17 23.08 5.46
CA SER A 196 -2.84 21.81 5.18
C SER A 196 -4.19 22.06 4.51
N GLN A 197 -4.43 21.31 3.43
CA GLN A 197 -5.73 21.31 2.74
C GLN A 197 -6.86 20.74 3.60
N TYR A 198 -6.52 19.84 4.52
CA TYR A 198 -7.49 19.14 5.35
C TYR A 198 -7.42 19.66 6.78
N SER A 199 -8.57 19.75 7.43
CA SER A 199 -8.62 19.94 8.88
C SER A 199 -8.09 18.70 9.60
N ASN A 200 -7.68 18.86 10.85
CA ASN A 200 -7.27 17.75 11.71
C ASN A 200 -8.32 16.63 11.74
N ARG A 201 -9.61 16.98 11.76
CA ARG A 201 -10.76 16.08 11.69
C ARG A 201 -10.72 15.22 10.44
N GLN A 202 -10.57 15.87 9.28
CA GLN A 202 -10.54 15.19 7.99
C GLN A 202 -9.32 14.26 7.90
N ILE A 203 -8.15 14.69 8.38
CA ILE A 203 -6.95 13.85 8.36
C ILE A 203 -7.12 12.62 9.26
N ILE A 204 -7.67 12.81 10.47
CA ILE A 204 -7.98 11.72 11.41
C ILE A 204 -8.98 10.75 10.79
N GLN A 205 -10.06 11.25 10.18
CA GLN A 205 -11.06 10.41 9.51
C GLN A 205 -10.45 9.58 8.39
N LYS A 206 -9.64 10.21 7.52
CA LYS A 206 -8.96 9.53 6.42
C LYS A 206 -7.99 8.47 6.93
N LEU A 207 -7.18 8.79 7.95
CA LEU A 207 -6.24 7.84 8.57
C LEU A 207 -6.97 6.65 9.19
N ALA A 208 -7.94 6.91 10.07
CA ALA A 208 -8.71 5.87 10.74
C ALA A 208 -9.44 4.96 9.74
N SER A 209 -10.14 5.55 8.76
CA SER A 209 -10.87 4.79 7.74
C SER A 209 -9.95 3.90 6.91
N THR A 210 -8.74 4.39 6.58
CA THR A 210 -7.76 3.61 5.82
C THR A 210 -7.21 2.45 6.65
N LEU A 211 -6.81 2.72 7.89
CA LEU A 211 -6.23 1.73 8.78
C LEU A 211 -7.24 0.65 9.16
N GLN A 212 -8.46 1.03 9.55
CA GLN A 212 -9.53 0.07 9.88
C GLN A 212 -10.02 -0.73 8.68
N ALA A 213 -9.82 -0.23 7.46
CA ALA A 213 -10.14 -1.00 6.26
C ALA A 213 -9.02 -1.97 5.84
N LYS A 214 -7.79 -1.80 6.34
CA LYS A 214 -6.66 -2.68 6.00
C LYS A 214 -6.89 -4.10 6.49
N ARG A 215 -6.70 -5.07 5.60
CA ARG A 215 -6.60 -6.50 5.95
C ARG A 215 -5.20 -6.78 6.49
N PHE A 216 -5.12 -7.60 7.54
CA PHE A 216 -3.84 -8.21 7.94
C PHE A 216 -3.83 -9.74 7.77
N SER A 217 -4.98 -10.36 7.55
CA SER A 217 -5.11 -11.81 7.34
C SER A 217 -5.87 -12.13 6.06
N GLN A 218 -5.52 -13.25 5.42
CA GLN A 218 -6.29 -13.82 4.31
C GLN A 218 -7.62 -14.44 4.78
N GLN A 219 -7.79 -14.69 6.07
CA GLN A 219 -9.06 -15.12 6.64
C GLN A 219 -10.04 -13.94 6.66
N LYS A 220 -11.25 -14.15 6.12
CA LYS A 220 -12.29 -13.11 6.00
C LYS A 220 -12.56 -12.44 7.36
N GLY A 221 -12.47 -11.11 7.38
CA GLY A 221 -13.12 -10.28 8.40
C GLY A 221 -12.21 -9.66 9.47
N GLN A 222 -10.91 -9.99 9.51
CA GLN A 222 -10.00 -9.38 10.48
C GLN A 222 -9.33 -8.13 9.90
N CYS A 223 -9.63 -6.96 10.46
CA CYS A 223 -8.96 -5.70 10.11
C CYS A 223 -8.18 -5.11 11.29
N CYS A 224 -7.29 -4.19 10.98
CA CYS A 224 -6.39 -3.55 11.93
C CYS A 224 -7.16 -2.94 13.11
N GLN A 225 -6.76 -3.29 14.33
CA GLN A 225 -7.25 -2.60 15.53
C GLN A 225 -6.71 -1.17 15.57
N LEU A 226 -7.46 -0.25 16.15
CA LEU A 226 -7.10 1.16 16.28
C LEU A 226 -7.06 1.55 17.76
N LEU A 227 -5.91 2.04 18.22
CA LEU A 227 -5.72 2.62 19.54
C LEU A 227 -5.45 4.12 19.37
N VAL A 228 -6.07 4.97 20.18
CA VAL A 228 -5.87 6.43 20.09
C VAL A 228 -5.12 6.95 21.30
N VAL A 229 -4.04 7.69 21.09
CA VAL A 229 -3.26 8.36 22.14
C VAL A 229 -3.33 9.87 21.93
N ALA A 230 -3.73 10.62 22.94
CA ALA A 230 -3.65 12.07 22.97
C ALA A 230 -2.47 12.50 23.84
N THR A 231 -1.55 13.28 23.27
CA THR A 231 -0.33 13.74 23.94
C THR A 231 -0.46 15.23 24.30
N HIS A 232 0.61 15.82 24.84
CA HIS A 232 0.67 17.24 25.23
C HIS A 232 -0.28 17.59 26.38
N ARG A 233 -0.57 16.64 27.28
CA ARG A 233 -1.36 16.89 28.49
C ARG A 233 -0.75 18.02 29.34
N ASP A 234 0.57 18.12 29.36
CA ASP A 234 1.35 19.15 30.05
C ASP A 234 1.12 20.58 29.51
N CYS A 235 0.63 20.70 28.28
CA CYS A 235 0.37 21.99 27.65
C CYS A 235 -1.05 22.52 27.96
N VAL A 236 -1.92 21.70 28.57
CA VAL A 236 -3.27 22.12 28.96
C VAL A 236 -3.26 22.53 30.44
N PRO A 237 -3.76 23.73 30.80
CA PRO A 237 -3.89 24.13 32.20
C PRO A 237 -4.70 23.10 33.01
N GLU A 238 -4.23 22.76 34.22
CA GLU A 238 -4.80 21.67 35.05
C GLU A 238 -6.32 21.84 35.29
N GLY A 239 -6.78 23.08 35.51
CA GLY A 239 -8.20 23.38 35.70
C GLY A 239 -9.08 23.21 34.43
N GLU A 240 -8.48 23.21 33.24
CA GLU A 240 -9.18 23.08 31.95
C GLU A 240 -9.12 21.67 31.37
N LEU A 241 -8.19 20.84 31.85
CA LEU A 241 -7.91 19.51 31.32
C LEU A 241 -9.16 18.60 31.26
N PRO A 242 -10.01 18.48 32.31
CA PRO A 242 -11.19 17.62 32.24
C PRO A 242 -12.18 18.05 31.15
N ALA A 243 -12.40 19.36 30.99
CA ALA A 243 -13.29 19.90 29.96
C ALA A 243 -12.70 19.68 28.56
N ARG A 244 -11.39 19.89 28.40
CA ARG A 244 -10.68 19.67 27.14
C ARG A 244 -10.72 18.21 26.71
N VAL A 245 -10.40 17.27 27.60
CA VAL A 245 -10.45 15.83 27.32
C VAL A 245 -11.85 15.39 26.94
N LYS A 246 -12.89 15.86 27.65
CA LYS A 246 -14.28 15.54 27.35
C LYS A 246 -14.71 16.05 25.97
N ALA A 247 -14.38 17.29 25.63
CA ALA A 247 -14.69 17.86 24.32
C ALA A 247 -13.95 17.11 23.19
N PHE A 248 -12.68 16.78 23.42
CA PHE A 248 -11.86 16.02 22.48
C PHE A 248 -12.41 14.61 22.25
N ASP A 249 -12.78 13.89 23.32
CA ASP A 249 -13.40 12.57 23.25
C ASP A 249 -14.71 12.59 22.47
N GLN A 250 -15.61 13.54 22.77
CA GLN A 250 -16.87 13.70 22.04
C GLN A 250 -16.64 13.94 20.54
N ALA A 251 -15.64 14.76 20.21
CA ALA A 251 -15.30 15.07 18.84
C ALA A 251 -14.69 13.86 18.10
N LEU A 252 -13.87 13.05 18.78
CA LEU A 252 -13.36 11.78 18.26
C LEU A 252 -14.47 10.75 18.06
N ARG A 253 -15.44 10.65 18.98
CA ARG A 253 -16.59 9.75 18.85
C ARG A 253 -17.38 10.03 17.59
N ALA A 254 -17.62 11.30 17.28
CA ALA A 254 -18.30 11.71 16.04
C ALA A 254 -17.51 11.34 14.76
N VAL A 255 -16.20 11.14 14.89
CA VAL A 255 -15.28 10.85 13.78
C VAL A 255 -15.06 9.36 13.58
N LEU A 256 -14.90 8.60 14.67
CA LEU A 256 -14.43 7.21 14.65
C LEU A 256 -15.57 6.17 14.80
N LEU A 257 -16.62 6.47 15.56
CA LEU A 257 -17.71 5.51 15.81
C LEU A 257 -18.67 5.26 14.63
N PRO A 258 -18.89 6.20 13.69
CA PRO A 258 -19.66 5.89 12.49
C PRO A 258 -19.06 4.74 11.65
N SER A 259 -17.78 4.41 11.87
CA SER A 259 -16.96 3.53 11.05
C SER A 259 -16.71 2.13 11.65
N ASN A 260 -17.59 1.65 12.55
CA ASN A 260 -17.58 0.32 13.18
C ASN A 260 -16.78 0.24 14.51
N ASN A 261 -17.43 -0.18 15.60
CA ASN A 261 -16.94 -0.03 16.97
C ASN A 261 -16.00 -1.17 17.45
N GLU A 262 -16.01 -2.32 16.79
CA GLU A 262 -15.36 -3.54 17.31
C GLU A 262 -13.82 -3.47 17.26
N GLU A 263 -13.26 -2.59 16.43
CA GLU A 263 -11.82 -2.49 16.20
C GLU A 263 -11.16 -1.37 16.99
N LEU A 264 -11.93 -0.57 17.74
CA LEU A 264 -11.41 0.55 18.52
C LEU A 264 -11.03 0.09 19.93
N ILE A 265 -9.76 0.27 20.29
CA ILE A 265 -9.24 0.06 21.64
C ILE A 265 -9.37 1.37 22.42
N CYS A 266 -10.41 1.43 23.27
CA CYS A 266 -10.67 2.57 24.15
C CYS A 266 -9.91 2.46 25.47
N PHE A 267 -9.53 3.60 26.05
CA PHE A 267 -9.01 3.66 27.43
C PHE A 267 -10.04 3.15 28.44
N SER A 268 -11.30 3.57 28.29
CA SER A 268 -12.43 3.09 29.08
C SER A 268 -13.71 3.08 28.25
N ALA A 269 -14.80 2.51 28.78
CA ALA A 269 -16.10 2.54 28.10
C ALA A 269 -16.53 3.98 27.69
N ASN A 270 -16.14 4.97 28.50
CA ASN A 270 -16.54 6.37 28.35
C ASN A 270 -15.43 7.27 27.77
N GLN A 271 -14.26 6.74 27.45
CA GLN A 271 -13.16 7.53 26.90
C GLN A 271 -12.37 6.75 25.85
N ILE A 272 -12.32 7.27 24.63
CA ILE A 272 -11.54 6.73 23.53
C ILE A 272 -10.03 6.94 23.79
N PRO A 273 -9.50 8.19 23.88
CA PRO A 273 -8.07 8.38 23.86
C PRO A 273 -7.40 8.06 25.21
N PHE A 274 -6.19 7.52 25.15
CA PHE A 274 -5.24 7.51 26.25
C PHE A 274 -4.56 8.88 26.31
N VAL A 275 -4.80 9.65 27.37
CA VAL A 275 -4.25 11.01 27.51
C VAL A 275 -2.95 10.96 28.32
N LEU A 276 -1.86 11.49 27.76
CA LEU A 276 -0.51 11.36 28.32
C LEU A 276 0.27 12.68 28.33
N ASN A 277 1.02 12.93 29.42
CA ASN A 277 2.20 13.80 29.40
C ASN A 277 3.44 12.93 29.12
N LEU A 278 4.07 13.15 27.97
CA LEU A 278 5.26 12.38 27.56
C LEU A 278 6.58 13.05 27.98
N LYS A 279 6.54 14.32 28.40
CA LYS A 279 7.70 15.11 28.82
C LYS A 279 8.16 14.76 30.21
N ASP A 280 7.24 14.83 31.13
CA ASP A 280 7.49 14.57 32.54
C ASP A 280 6.35 13.69 33.05
N PRO A 281 6.35 12.39 32.68
CA PRO A 281 5.26 11.49 33.02
C PRO A 281 5.17 11.32 34.52
N ASP A 282 3.97 11.50 35.06
CA ASP A 282 3.66 11.16 36.45
C ASP A 282 3.33 9.66 36.60
N ASP A 283 2.98 9.25 37.82
CA ASP A 283 2.60 7.86 38.11
C ASP A 283 1.40 7.42 37.26
N ASP A 284 0.42 8.30 37.05
CA ASP A 284 -0.79 8.05 36.25
C ASP A 284 -0.46 7.91 34.74
N ASP A 285 0.46 8.71 34.19
CA ASP A 285 0.96 8.50 32.82
C ASP A 285 1.70 7.17 32.68
N THR A 286 2.46 6.77 33.71
CA THR A 286 3.21 5.51 33.72
C THR A 286 2.26 4.31 33.71
N GLU A 287 1.20 4.34 34.54
CA GLU A 287 0.14 3.33 34.54
C GLU A 287 -0.57 3.24 33.17
N ARG A 288 -0.86 4.39 32.54
CA ARG A 288 -1.46 4.40 31.19
C ARG A 288 -0.53 3.85 30.12
N LEU A 289 0.77 4.13 30.18
CA LEU A 289 1.75 3.55 29.28
C LEU A 289 1.82 2.03 29.45
N ASP A 290 1.80 1.52 30.68
CA ASP A 290 1.72 0.09 30.98
C ASP A 290 0.43 -0.54 30.44
N LEU A 291 -0.70 0.16 30.55
CA LEU A 291 -1.96 -0.29 29.96
C LEU A 291 -1.89 -0.35 28.44
N ILE A 292 -1.28 0.63 27.77
CA ILE A 292 -1.06 0.61 26.32
C ILE A 292 -0.20 -0.61 25.93
N ARG A 293 0.89 -0.86 26.67
CA ARG A 293 1.75 -2.04 26.45
C ARG A 293 0.97 -3.34 26.61
N SER A 294 0.12 -3.44 27.65
CA SER A 294 -0.74 -4.60 27.87
C SER A 294 -1.71 -4.78 26.72
N LYS A 295 -2.39 -3.72 26.26
CA LYS A 295 -3.36 -3.80 25.15
C LYS A 295 -2.72 -4.20 23.82
N VAL A 296 -1.53 -3.69 23.52
CA VAL A 296 -0.79 -4.13 22.33
C VAL A 296 -0.41 -5.61 22.45
N SER A 297 0.02 -6.05 23.63
CA SER A 297 0.44 -7.45 23.87
C SER A 297 -0.74 -8.45 23.85
N GLU A 298 -1.89 -8.02 24.38
CA GLU A 298 -3.16 -8.75 24.40
C GLU A 298 -3.82 -8.84 23.02
N SER A 299 -3.42 -7.99 22.06
CA SER A 299 -4.03 -7.95 20.73
C SER A 299 -4.00 -9.32 20.06
N GLU A 300 -5.17 -9.96 19.97
CA GLU A 300 -5.36 -11.26 19.31
C GLU A 300 -5.10 -11.20 17.81
N ALA A 301 -4.89 -10.00 17.24
CA ALA A 301 -4.60 -9.81 15.83
C ALA A 301 -3.30 -10.49 15.39
N GLY A 302 -2.29 -10.62 16.25
CA GLY A 302 -0.99 -11.16 15.86
C GLY A 302 -1.05 -12.62 15.38
N GLU A 303 -0.66 -12.87 14.12
CA GLU A 303 -0.66 -14.22 13.54
C GLU A 303 0.41 -15.10 14.19
N VAL A 304 0.02 -16.32 14.62
CA VAL A 304 0.96 -17.34 15.09
C VAL A 304 1.42 -18.20 13.91
N VAL A 305 2.60 -17.89 13.39
CA VAL A 305 3.18 -18.61 12.25
C VAL A 305 4.21 -19.65 12.71
N LYS A 306 4.15 -20.84 12.11
CA LYS A 306 5.18 -21.88 12.27
C LYS A 306 6.38 -21.57 11.39
N THR A 307 7.34 -20.83 11.93
CA THR A 307 8.55 -20.42 11.22
C THR A 307 9.68 -21.45 11.36
N PRO A 308 10.31 -21.91 10.27
CA PRO A 308 11.52 -22.71 10.34
C PRO A 308 12.65 -21.96 11.05
N GLY A 309 13.37 -22.60 11.98
CA GLY A 309 14.50 -21.97 12.66
C GLY A 309 15.60 -21.49 11.70
N SER A 310 15.76 -22.16 10.56
CA SER A 310 16.71 -21.75 9.50
C SER A 310 16.38 -20.39 8.89
N PHE A 311 15.11 -19.99 8.82
CA PHE A 311 14.71 -18.68 8.31
C PHE A 311 15.25 -17.60 9.24
N LEU A 312 15.07 -17.77 10.55
CA LEU A 312 15.56 -16.79 11.53
C LEU A 312 17.08 -16.66 11.53
N VAL A 313 17.81 -17.77 11.35
CA VAL A 313 19.27 -17.71 11.18
C VAL A 313 19.63 -16.96 9.89
N PHE A 314 18.90 -17.23 8.81
CA PHE A 314 19.12 -16.59 7.52
C PHE A 314 18.87 -15.07 7.57
N GLU A 315 17.79 -14.62 8.18
CA GLU A 315 17.51 -13.20 8.41
C GLU A 315 18.66 -12.51 9.15
N GLN A 316 19.15 -13.09 10.25
CA GLN A 316 20.25 -12.51 11.03
C GLN A 316 21.58 -12.46 10.25
N GLU A 317 21.82 -13.41 9.35
CA GLU A 317 22.96 -13.39 8.43
C GLU A 317 22.82 -12.32 7.35
N LEU A 318 21.62 -12.15 6.77
CA LEU A 318 21.35 -11.08 5.80
C LEU A 318 21.63 -9.70 6.41
N MET A 319 21.08 -9.44 7.60
CA MET A 319 21.26 -8.17 8.30
C MET A 319 22.73 -7.92 8.69
N GLU A 320 23.46 -8.96 9.08
CA GLU A 320 24.89 -8.85 9.39
C GLU A 320 25.71 -8.56 8.14
N PHE A 321 25.45 -9.29 7.06
CA PHE A 321 26.19 -9.15 5.81
C PHE A 321 26.00 -7.74 5.25
N ALA A 322 24.74 -7.29 5.19
CA ALA A 322 24.37 -5.93 4.80
C ALA A 322 25.13 -4.87 5.61
N LYS A 323 25.16 -5.00 6.94
CA LYS A 323 25.76 -3.99 7.84
C LYS A 323 27.29 -4.05 7.92
N GLN A 324 27.87 -5.23 8.04
CA GLN A 324 29.29 -5.40 8.37
C GLN A 324 30.18 -5.71 7.17
N THR A 325 29.62 -6.28 6.10
CA THR A 325 30.42 -6.73 4.96
C THR A 325 30.35 -5.74 3.81
N VAL A 326 29.14 -5.30 3.46
CA VAL A 326 28.92 -4.42 2.31
C VAL A 326 28.51 -3.00 2.68
N ASP A 327 28.21 -2.74 3.97
CA ASP A 327 27.78 -1.46 4.53
C ASP A 327 26.69 -0.76 3.70
N ARG A 328 25.62 -1.51 3.39
CA ARG A 328 24.48 -1.04 2.60
C ARG A 328 23.21 -1.80 2.94
N ASP A 329 22.06 -1.19 2.65
CA ASP A 329 20.72 -1.70 3.01
C ASP A 329 20.00 -2.46 1.89
N ILE A 330 20.69 -2.68 0.79
CA ILE A 330 20.18 -3.38 -0.37
C ILE A 330 21.18 -4.48 -0.71
N LEU A 331 20.68 -5.69 -0.82
CA LEU A 331 21.41 -6.86 -1.29
C LEU A 331 20.88 -7.28 -2.66
N SER A 332 21.77 -7.82 -3.48
CA SER A 332 21.38 -8.56 -4.67
C SER A 332 20.82 -9.93 -4.31
N LEU A 333 19.99 -10.50 -5.19
CA LEU A 333 19.49 -11.87 -5.03
C LEU A 333 20.65 -12.89 -4.98
N ASP A 334 21.71 -12.68 -5.77
CA ASP A 334 22.90 -13.54 -5.76
C ASP A 334 23.60 -13.54 -4.39
N GLU A 335 23.70 -12.37 -3.74
CA GLU A 335 24.23 -12.29 -2.37
C GLU A 335 23.35 -13.05 -1.38
N CYS A 336 22.02 -12.93 -1.50
CA CYS A 336 21.08 -13.70 -0.68
C CYS A 336 21.21 -15.21 -0.90
N LEU A 337 21.33 -15.66 -2.16
CA LEU A 337 21.52 -17.07 -2.51
C LEU A 337 22.85 -17.62 -1.98
N MET A 338 23.92 -16.83 -2.07
CA MET A 338 25.23 -17.17 -1.50
C MET A 338 25.13 -17.38 0.03
N ILE A 339 24.46 -16.47 0.74
CA ILE A 339 24.25 -16.60 2.19
C ILE A 339 23.40 -17.84 2.50
N GLY A 340 22.32 -18.08 1.73
CA GLY A 340 21.49 -19.27 1.84
C GLY A 340 22.28 -20.57 1.63
N ALA A 341 23.16 -20.61 0.64
CA ALA A 341 24.02 -21.75 0.37
C ALA A 341 24.98 -22.05 1.53
N ARG A 342 25.54 -21.02 2.20
CA ARG A 342 26.34 -21.18 3.44
C ARG A 342 25.52 -21.82 4.57
N LEU A 343 24.21 -21.56 4.59
CA LEU A 343 23.25 -22.17 5.52
C LEU A 343 22.64 -23.48 5.01
N LYS A 344 23.12 -24.00 3.87
CA LYS A 344 22.59 -25.21 3.20
C LYS A 344 21.11 -25.10 2.82
N MET A 345 20.61 -23.89 2.61
CA MET A 345 19.29 -23.65 2.04
C MET A 345 19.39 -23.81 0.53
N LYS A 346 18.42 -24.51 -0.06
CA LYS A 346 18.27 -24.56 -1.52
C LYS A 346 17.76 -23.20 -2.03
N PRO A 347 18.02 -22.83 -3.30
CA PRO A 347 17.56 -21.56 -3.86
C PRO A 347 16.06 -21.30 -3.67
N GLU A 348 15.22 -22.32 -3.84
CA GLU A 348 13.77 -22.20 -3.70
C GLU A 348 13.36 -21.90 -2.25
N VAL A 349 14.13 -22.41 -1.29
CA VAL A 349 13.93 -22.16 0.15
C VAL A 349 14.38 -20.75 0.51
N VAL A 350 15.44 -20.24 -0.13
CA VAL A 350 15.88 -18.84 0.02
C VAL A 350 14.80 -17.89 -0.48
N GLU A 351 14.29 -18.12 -1.69
CA GLU A 351 13.22 -17.28 -2.25
C GLU A 351 11.97 -17.33 -1.38
N ALA A 352 11.56 -18.52 -0.91
CA ALA A 352 10.43 -18.67 0.00
C ALA A 352 10.65 -17.91 1.32
N ALA A 353 11.88 -17.88 1.85
CA ALA A 353 12.22 -17.10 3.04
C ALA A 353 12.13 -15.59 2.77
N LEU A 354 12.63 -15.10 1.65
CA LEU A 354 12.53 -13.68 1.27
C LEU A 354 11.07 -13.23 1.11
N ILE A 355 10.23 -14.05 0.46
CA ILE A 355 8.78 -13.80 0.35
C ILE A 355 8.12 -13.79 1.74
N PHE A 356 8.51 -14.72 2.61
CA PHE A 356 8.02 -14.77 3.98
C PHE A 356 8.37 -13.48 4.74
N PHE A 357 9.62 -13.02 4.68
CA PHE A 357 10.04 -11.80 5.38
C PHE A 357 9.44 -10.53 4.79
N HIS A 358 9.21 -10.48 3.47
CA HIS A 358 8.45 -9.41 2.83
C HIS A 358 7.04 -9.27 3.41
N ARG A 359 6.33 -10.39 3.61
CA ARG A 359 5.02 -10.42 4.27
C ARG A 359 5.10 -10.04 5.75
N GLN A 360 6.20 -10.35 6.42
CA GLN A 360 6.39 -9.94 7.82
C GLN A 360 6.92 -8.50 7.96
N PHE A 361 7.12 -7.81 6.83
CA PHE A 361 7.70 -6.46 6.77
C PHE A 361 9.06 -6.33 7.49
N THR A 362 9.83 -7.41 7.57
CA THR A 362 11.19 -7.37 8.16
C THR A 362 12.27 -7.03 7.12
N LEU A 363 11.97 -7.26 5.84
CA LEU A 363 12.68 -6.79 4.65
C LEU A 363 11.68 -6.59 3.51
N LEU A 364 12.09 -6.05 2.36
CA LEU A 364 11.24 -6.00 1.16
C LEU A 364 11.88 -6.72 -0.01
N TYR A 365 11.08 -7.52 -0.72
CA TYR A 365 11.51 -8.29 -1.90
C TYR A 365 10.43 -8.23 -2.99
N PHE A 366 10.56 -7.27 -3.90
CA PHE A 366 9.60 -7.03 -4.99
C PHE A 366 9.91 -7.90 -6.21
N ARG A 367 9.78 -9.23 -6.06
CA ARG A 367 10.22 -10.23 -7.05
C ARG A 367 9.75 -10.02 -8.50
N HIS A 368 8.63 -9.34 -8.71
CA HIS A 368 8.04 -9.15 -10.03
C HIS A 368 8.54 -7.92 -10.78
N ILE A 369 9.22 -6.99 -10.08
CA ILE A 369 9.63 -5.69 -10.63
C ILE A 369 11.11 -5.46 -10.42
N LEU A 370 11.59 -5.74 -9.21
CA LEU A 370 13.01 -5.73 -8.86
C LEU A 370 13.43 -7.13 -8.42
N PRO A 371 13.40 -8.15 -9.32
CA PRO A 371 13.67 -9.55 -8.99
C PRO A 371 15.06 -9.77 -8.38
N ASN A 372 16.01 -8.90 -8.70
CA ASN A 372 17.38 -9.04 -8.27
C ASN A 372 17.70 -8.25 -7.00
N LEU A 373 16.74 -7.56 -6.38
CA LEU A 373 16.99 -6.66 -5.24
C LEU A 373 16.19 -7.05 -4.00
N VAL A 374 16.88 -7.03 -2.87
CA VAL A 374 16.33 -7.26 -1.54
C VAL A 374 16.69 -6.08 -0.66
N PHE A 375 15.68 -5.35 -0.19
CA PHE A 375 15.87 -4.25 0.76
C PHE A 375 15.90 -4.84 2.17
N THR A 376 17.08 -4.98 2.76
CA THR A 376 17.22 -5.48 4.14
C THR A 376 16.71 -4.48 5.16
N ARG A 377 16.55 -3.21 4.77
CA ARG A 377 15.80 -2.22 5.53
C ARG A 377 14.55 -1.81 4.74
N PRO A 378 13.33 -2.19 5.16
CA PRO A 378 12.09 -1.75 4.50
C PRO A 378 11.91 -0.23 4.40
N GLN A 379 12.73 0.52 5.15
CA GLN A 379 12.78 1.97 5.17
C GLN A 379 13.35 2.61 3.89
N THR A 380 14.20 1.91 3.15
CA THR A 380 14.97 2.50 2.04
C THR A 380 14.08 3.07 0.93
N PRO A 381 12.99 2.42 0.48
CA PRO A 381 12.06 3.03 -0.49
C PRO A 381 11.40 4.33 0.01
N LEU A 382 11.05 4.39 1.30
CA LEU A 382 10.45 5.58 1.92
C LEU A 382 11.44 6.74 1.99
N GLU A 383 12.71 6.44 2.28
CA GLU A 383 13.78 7.46 2.28
C GLU A 383 13.94 8.10 0.91
N CYS A 384 13.79 7.34 -0.18
CA CYS A 384 13.80 7.87 -1.54
C CYS A 384 12.63 8.84 -1.78
N ILE A 385 11.40 8.46 -1.42
CA ILE A 385 10.21 9.32 -1.54
C ILE A 385 10.42 10.63 -0.77
N ASN A 386 10.85 10.50 0.47
CA ASN A 386 11.10 11.62 1.36
C ASN A 386 12.26 12.50 0.87
N ALA A 387 13.31 11.93 0.29
CA ALA A 387 14.39 12.71 -0.33
C ALA A 387 13.87 13.54 -1.51
N VAL A 388 12.99 12.97 -2.35
CA VAL A 388 12.34 13.71 -3.45
C VAL A 388 11.47 14.85 -2.92
N VAL A 389 10.66 14.61 -1.88
CA VAL A 389 9.82 15.63 -1.24
C VAL A 389 10.69 16.75 -0.63
N ARG A 390 11.76 16.41 0.09
CA ARG A 390 12.72 17.40 0.62
C ARG A 390 13.34 18.23 -0.50
N PHE A 391 13.77 17.55 -1.56
CA PHE A 391 14.38 18.21 -2.69
C PHE A 391 13.42 19.17 -3.38
N SER A 392 12.16 18.78 -3.59
CA SER A 392 11.13 19.66 -4.13
C SER A 392 10.92 20.90 -3.26
N TYR A 393 10.96 20.73 -1.94
CA TYR A 393 10.84 21.82 -0.98
C TYR A 393 12.01 22.81 -1.06
N LYS A 394 13.25 22.31 -0.98
CA LYS A 394 14.47 23.13 -1.06
C LYS A 394 14.56 23.88 -2.38
N VAL A 395 14.14 23.25 -3.47
CA VAL A 395 14.08 23.91 -4.79
C VAL A 395 13.03 25.01 -4.77
N GLY A 396 11.84 24.74 -4.22
CA GLY A 396 10.76 25.72 -4.11
C GLY A 396 11.06 26.90 -3.18
N SER A 397 11.91 26.74 -2.16
CA SER A 397 12.37 27.82 -1.27
C SER A 397 13.57 28.60 -1.83
N GLY A 398 14.15 28.17 -2.96
CA GLY A 398 15.33 28.80 -3.56
C GLY A 398 16.65 28.48 -2.85
N GLU A 399 16.68 27.47 -1.98
CA GLU A 399 17.87 27.06 -1.22
C GLU A 399 18.85 26.24 -2.07
N VAL A 400 18.37 25.56 -3.12
CA VAL A 400 19.23 24.80 -4.03
C VAL A 400 19.72 25.69 -5.18
N LYS A 401 21.04 25.96 -5.20
CA LYS A 401 21.70 26.65 -6.32
C LYS A 401 22.00 25.69 -7.48
N GLY A 402 21.98 26.23 -8.70
CA GLY A 402 22.38 25.50 -9.91
C GLY A 402 21.31 24.57 -10.48
N VAL A 403 20.05 24.72 -10.05
CA VAL A 403 18.90 24.02 -10.61
C VAL A 403 18.37 24.80 -11.81
N THR A 404 18.07 24.12 -12.90
CA THR A 404 17.52 24.75 -14.11
C THR A 404 16.06 25.14 -13.88
N GLU A 405 15.59 26.23 -14.52
CA GLU A 405 14.18 26.64 -14.43
C GLU A 405 13.22 25.51 -14.86
N LYS A 406 13.64 24.69 -15.84
CA LYS A 406 12.90 23.50 -16.26
C LYS A 406 12.70 22.48 -15.13
N LEU A 407 13.72 22.26 -14.31
CA LEU A 407 13.64 21.31 -13.20
C LEU A 407 12.76 21.88 -12.08
N VAL A 408 12.87 23.19 -11.81
CA VAL A 408 11.99 23.92 -10.89
C VAL A 408 10.53 23.80 -11.32
N SER A 409 10.22 24.07 -12.59
CA SER A 409 8.86 23.97 -13.12
C SER A 409 8.33 22.54 -13.07
N SER A 410 9.17 21.55 -13.42
CA SER A 410 8.80 20.13 -13.33
C SER A 410 8.42 19.72 -11.92
N LEU A 411 9.25 20.03 -10.90
CA LEU A 411 8.95 19.72 -9.51
C LEU A 411 7.71 20.47 -9.00
N ARG A 412 7.55 21.73 -9.40
CA ARG A 412 6.33 22.50 -9.09
C ARG A 412 5.11 21.77 -9.61
N ASP A 413 5.16 21.26 -10.84
CA ASP A 413 4.11 20.50 -11.52
C ASP A 413 3.97 19.05 -11.06
N GLY A 414 4.72 18.64 -10.03
CA GLY A 414 4.72 17.26 -9.54
C GLY A 414 5.29 16.28 -10.55
N ILE A 415 6.04 16.75 -11.55
CA ILE A 415 6.65 15.94 -12.59
C ILE A 415 8.04 15.49 -12.14
N ILE A 416 8.20 14.18 -12.00
CA ILE A 416 9.45 13.49 -11.67
C ILE A 416 10.08 12.92 -12.93
N THR A 417 11.38 13.12 -13.07
CA THR A 417 12.18 12.64 -14.19
C THR A 417 13.43 11.92 -13.69
N GLU A 418 14.06 11.11 -14.55
CA GLU A 418 15.35 10.49 -14.25
C GLU A 418 16.44 11.54 -13.95
N GLU A 419 16.35 12.73 -14.56
CA GLU A 419 17.25 13.87 -14.32
C GLU A 419 17.12 14.41 -12.88
N ILE A 420 15.89 14.50 -12.36
CA ILE A 420 15.64 14.88 -10.96
C ILE A 420 16.28 13.85 -10.03
N LEU A 421 15.96 12.56 -10.21
CA LEU A 421 16.47 11.50 -9.34
C LEU A 421 18.00 11.34 -9.43
N SER A 422 18.60 11.70 -10.57
CA SER A 422 20.06 11.68 -10.75
C SER A 422 20.76 12.93 -10.18
N HIS A 423 20.02 13.88 -9.59
CA HIS A 423 20.61 15.08 -9.01
C HIS A 423 21.48 14.71 -7.79
N LYS A 424 22.63 15.39 -7.63
CA LYS A 424 23.63 15.11 -6.59
C LYS A 424 23.13 15.10 -5.14
N GLN A 425 21.98 15.73 -4.86
CA GLN A 425 21.36 15.71 -3.53
C GLN A 425 20.51 14.45 -3.27
N LEU A 426 20.16 13.71 -4.34
CA LEU A 426 19.38 12.48 -4.29
C LEU A 426 20.23 11.23 -4.56
N THR A 427 21.47 11.40 -5.06
CA THR A 427 22.38 10.27 -5.37
C THR A 427 22.68 9.36 -4.18
N GLN A 428 22.55 9.87 -2.95
CA GLN A 428 22.72 9.10 -1.72
C GLN A 428 21.65 8.00 -1.52
N CYS A 429 20.52 8.09 -2.21
CA CYS A 429 19.48 7.06 -2.18
C CYS A 429 19.80 5.85 -3.08
N PHE A 430 20.86 5.92 -3.89
CA PHE A 430 21.15 4.97 -4.96
C PHE A 430 22.50 4.29 -4.76
N ILE A 431 22.60 3.06 -5.25
CA ILE A 431 23.81 2.23 -5.22
C ILE A 431 24.18 1.92 -6.66
N PRO A 432 25.24 2.53 -7.22
CA PRO A 432 25.62 2.36 -8.62
C PRO A 432 25.73 0.89 -9.02
N GLY A 433 25.06 0.51 -10.13
CA GLY A 433 25.04 -0.87 -10.64
C GLY A 433 24.22 -1.86 -9.82
N LEU A 434 23.55 -1.44 -8.75
CA LEU A 434 22.64 -2.29 -7.96
C LEU A 434 21.23 -1.67 -7.85
N TYR A 435 21.12 -0.44 -7.35
CA TYR A 435 19.85 0.26 -7.20
C TYR A 435 19.98 1.67 -7.77
N GLU A 436 19.46 1.86 -8.97
CA GLU A 436 19.58 3.09 -9.75
C GLU A 436 18.25 3.87 -9.77
N PRO A 437 18.27 5.16 -10.20
CA PRO A 437 17.05 5.95 -10.34
C PRO A 437 15.89 5.26 -11.05
N ARG A 438 16.18 4.46 -12.08
CA ARG A 438 15.16 3.71 -12.82
C ARG A 438 14.47 2.65 -11.98
N ASP A 439 15.22 1.93 -11.15
CA ASP A 439 14.68 0.91 -10.24
C ASP A 439 13.72 1.54 -9.24
N ALA A 440 14.06 2.72 -8.71
CA ALA A 440 13.16 3.49 -7.84
C ALA A 440 11.90 3.95 -8.58
N MET A 441 12.03 4.43 -9.83
CA MET A 441 10.86 4.81 -10.63
C MET A 441 9.93 3.63 -10.88
N ASP A 442 10.48 2.47 -11.25
CA ASP A 442 9.71 1.26 -11.52
C ASP A 442 9.00 0.76 -10.25
N LEU A 443 9.67 0.83 -9.09
CA LEU A 443 9.06 0.55 -7.79
C LEU A 443 7.91 1.51 -7.46
N LEU A 444 8.14 2.82 -7.61
CA LEU A 444 7.12 3.83 -7.30
C LEU A 444 5.94 3.82 -8.28
N CYS A 445 6.15 3.39 -9.52
CA CYS A 445 5.06 3.14 -10.46
C CYS A 445 4.25 1.91 -10.04
N HIS A 446 4.90 0.87 -9.54
CA HIS A 446 4.20 -0.31 -9.05
C HIS A 446 3.29 -0.01 -7.86
N THR A 447 3.76 0.84 -6.93
CA THR A 447 2.96 1.27 -5.77
C THR A 447 1.93 2.35 -6.11
N LEU A 448 1.81 2.72 -7.40
CA LEU A 448 0.99 3.83 -7.91
C LEU A 448 1.27 5.17 -7.23
N THR A 449 2.49 5.35 -6.72
CA THR A 449 3.01 6.62 -6.22
C THR A 449 3.35 7.55 -7.39
N LEU A 450 3.81 6.97 -8.51
CA LEU A 450 4.09 7.64 -9.76
C LEU A 450 3.15 7.16 -10.88
N ALA A 451 2.68 8.10 -11.69
CA ALA A 451 1.91 7.82 -12.90
C ALA A 451 2.71 8.20 -14.16
N PRO A 452 2.84 7.34 -15.17
CA PRO A 452 3.56 7.69 -16.40
C PRO A 452 2.80 8.76 -17.20
N LEU A 453 3.47 9.85 -17.61
CA LEU A 453 2.83 10.97 -18.32
C LEU A 453 2.73 10.76 -19.84
N SER A 454 3.73 10.13 -20.46
CA SER A 454 3.70 9.78 -21.88
C SER A 454 4.61 8.58 -22.19
N ARG A 455 4.11 7.63 -22.99
CA ARG A 455 4.89 6.87 -23.97
C ARG A 455 4.61 7.53 -25.32
N GLU A 456 5.26 8.63 -25.64
CA GLU A 456 5.30 9.04 -27.05
C GLU A 456 6.20 8.03 -27.76
N ILE A 457 5.60 6.97 -28.29
CA ILE A 457 6.26 6.19 -29.33
C ILE A 457 6.40 7.18 -30.47
N GLN A 458 7.58 7.77 -30.62
CA GLN A 458 7.92 8.46 -31.87
C GLN A 458 7.90 7.38 -32.94
N SER A 459 6.73 7.19 -33.57
CA SER A 459 6.62 6.46 -34.81
C SER A 459 7.50 7.21 -35.79
N THR A 460 8.71 6.71 -36.01
CA THR A 460 9.57 7.14 -37.10
C THR A 460 8.94 6.64 -38.38
N SER A 461 7.91 7.35 -38.85
CA SER A 461 7.40 7.20 -40.19
C SER A 461 8.41 7.82 -41.15
N GLY A 462 9.00 6.98 -42.00
CA GLY A 462 9.63 7.42 -43.25
C GLY A 462 11.16 7.45 -43.27
N ALA A 463 11.78 6.28 -43.46
CA ALA A 463 12.91 6.15 -44.36
C ALA A 463 13.06 4.68 -44.81
N SER A 464 12.91 4.45 -46.11
CA SER A 464 13.22 3.18 -46.77
C SER A 464 14.71 2.83 -46.58
N PRO A 465 15.08 1.55 -46.39
CA PRO A 465 16.48 1.19 -46.17
C PRO A 465 17.22 1.13 -47.51
N ALA A 466 18.06 2.13 -47.77
CA ALA A 466 19.13 2.04 -48.76
C ALA A 466 20.48 2.07 -48.05
N THR A 467 21.08 0.88 -47.96
CA THR A 467 22.52 0.55 -48.06
C THR A 467 23.59 1.41 -47.35
N THR A 468 24.36 0.67 -46.53
CA THR A 468 25.81 0.76 -46.27
C THR A 468 26.34 1.91 -45.39
N GLY A 469 26.71 1.53 -44.16
CA GLY A 469 27.62 2.29 -43.29
C GLY A 469 27.18 2.30 -41.84
N LEU A 470 27.82 1.49 -40.99
CA LEU A 470 27.68 1.49 -39.53
C LEU A 470 27.79 2.92 -38.96
N PRO A 471 26.76 3.37 -38.23
CA PRO A 471 26.92 3.51 -36.79
C PRO A 471 25.79 2.79 -36.06
N GLY A 472 26.13 2.05 -35.01
CA GLY A 472 25.15 1.35 -34.17
C GLY A 472 24.04 2.32 -33.72
N PRO A 473 22.77 1.89 -33.70
CA PRO A 473 21.67 2.76 -33.35
C PRO A 473 21.88 3.21 -31.89
N ARG A 474 22.27 4.48 -31.72
CA ARG A 474 22.06 5.19 -30.46
C ARG A 474 20.55 5.29 -30.30
N VAL A 475 19.95 4.28 -29.66
CA VAL A 475 18.60 4.37 -29.12
C VAL A 475 18.61 5.60 -28.23
N LYS A 476 18.03 6.71 -28.71
CA LYS A 476 17.85 7.91 -27.88
C LYS A 476 17.08 7.43 -26.65
N ARG A 477 17.70 7.53 -25.47
CA ARG A 477 17.01 7.26 -24.21
C ARG A 477 15.80 8.20 -24.16
N GLU A 478 14.61 7.66 -24.37
CA GLU A 478 13.37 8.42 -24.22
C GLU A 478 13.33 8.95 -22.78
N LYS A 479 13.18 10.26 -22.64
CA LYS A 479 13.00 10.90 -21.34
C LYS A 479 11.64 10.45 -20.82
N ARG A 480 11.64 9.69 -19.74
CA ARG A 480 10.41 9.28 -19.05
C ARG A 480 10.06 10.33 -18.00
N GLU A 481 8.84 10.85 -18.11
CA GLU A 481 8.26 11.80 -17.17
C GLU A 481 7.12 11.11 -16.42
N TYR A 482 7.04 11.36 -15.13
CA TYR A 482 6.06 10.74 -14.25
C TYR A 482 5.42 11.79 -13.36
N LEU A 483 4.13 11.64 -13.07
CA LEU A 483 3.38 12.49 -12.16
C LEU A 483 3.41 11.91 -10.75
N MET A 484 3.78 12.71 -9.78
CA MET A 484 3.69 12.45 -8.35
C MET A 484 2.67 13.41 -7.74
N MET A 485 1.41 12.98 -7.67
CA MET A 485 0.30 13.84 -7.21
C MET A 485 0.52 14.40 -5.81
N SER A 486 1.17 13.65 -4.92
CA SER A 486 1.45 14.08 -3.54
C SER A 486 2.34 15.32 -3.45
N LEU A 487 3.09 15.68 -4.51
CA LEU A 487 3.88 16.92 -4.52
C LEU A 487 3.07 18.17 -4.87
N ARG A 488 1.84 18.00 -5.37
CA ARG A 488 0.98 19.14 -5.72
C ARG A 488 0.33 19.71 -4.48
N SER A 489 0.13 21.02 -4.50
CA SER A 489 -0.76 21.68 -3.55
C SER A 489 -2.21 21.44 -3.94
N ALA A 490 -3.09 21.46 -2.95
CA ALA A 490 -4.52 21.41 -3.15
C ALA A 490 -5.09 22.77 -3.54
N ILE A 491 -6.23 22.76 -4.24
CA ILE A 491 -7.05 23.94 -4.44
C ILE A 491 -8.04 24.04 -3.27
N PRO A 492 -8.17 25.19 -2.60
CA PRO A 492 -9.18 25.39 -1.56
C PRO A 492 -10.60 25.15 -2.09
N ASP A 493 -11.48 24.58 -1.28
CA ASP A 493 -12.85 24.21 -1.70
C ASP A 493 -13.63 25.36 -2.36
N LYS A 494 -13.46 26.59 -1.86
CA LYS A 494 -14.09 27.80 -2.40
C LYS A 494 -13.64 28.15 -3.82
N ASP A 495 -12.45 27.70 -4.21
CA ASP A 495 -11.82 28.01 -5.49
C ASP A 495 -12.03 26.88 -6.51
N ILE A 496 -12.35 25.65 -6.07
CA ILE A 496 -12.65 24.49 -6.95
C ILE A 496 -13.64 24.85 -8.07
N PRO A 497 -14.76 25.58 -7.84
CA PRO A 497 -15.70 25.92 -8.91
C PRO A 497 -15.08 26.65 -10.10
N GLN A 498 -13.98 27.40 -9.90
CA GLN A 498 -13.28 28.12 -10.97
C GLN A 498 -12.50 27.18 -11.91
N HIS A 499 -12.29 25.94 -11.47
CA HIS A 499 -11.56 24.91 -12.19
C HIS A 499 -12.47 23.84 -12.80
N LEU A 500 -13.78 23.90 -12.52
CA LEU A 500 -14.76 23.00 -13.09
C LEU A 500 -15.07 23.41 -14.53
N PRO A 501 -15.43 22.44 -15.40
CA PRO A 501 -15.98 22.79 -16.71
C PRO A 501 -17.26 23.62 -16.53
N PRO A 502 -17.64 24.44 -17.53
CA PRO A 502 -18.91 25.15 -17.50
C PRO A 502 -20.07 24.17 -17.31
N PRO A 503 -21.19 24.59 -16.69
CA PRO A 503 -22.34 23.73 -16.46
C PRO A 503 -22.74 23.00 -17.74
N SER A 504 -22.66 21.67 -17.72
CA SER A 504 -22.98 20.83 -18.87
C SER A 504 -24.38 20.22 -18.74
N GLU A 505 -24.83 19.58 -19.82
CA GLU A 505 -26.06 18.78 -19.81
C GLU A 505 -25.92 17.49 -18.98
N ILE A 506 -24.73 17.22 -18.42
CA ILE A 506 -24.41 16.02 -17.63
C ILE A 506 -24.31 16.44 -16.17
N ALA A 507 -25.14 15.86 -15.30
CA ALA A 507 -25.00 16.08 -13.87
C ALA A 507 -23.68 15.48 -13.37
N PRO A 508 -22.95 16.12 -12.44
CA PRO A 508 -21.74 15.53 -11.87
C PRO A 508 -22.07 14.21 -11.15
N LEU A 509 -21.37 13.14 -11.50
CA LEU A 509 -21.48 11.85 -10.82
C LEU A 509 -20.65 11.91 -9.53
N VAL A 510 -21.21 11.42 -8.43
CA VAL A 510 -20.52 11.34 -7.14
C VAL A 510 -20.20 9.89 -6.83
N VAL A 511 -18.95 9.59 -6.53
CA VAL A 511 -18.53 8.29 -5.99
C VAL A 511 -18.55 8.37 -4.47
N GLN A 512 -19.56 7.74 -3.86
CA GLN A 512 -19.74 7.71 -2.42
C GLN A 512 -19.10 6.45 -1.83
N PHE A 513 -18.36 6.62 -0.75
CA PHE A 513 -17.71 5.54 0.00
C PHE A 513 -18.61 5.13 1.17
N THR A 514 -18.68 3.83 1.48
CA THR A 514 -19.54 3.30 2.58
C THR A 514 -19.32 3.99 3.92
N ASN A 515 -18.09 4.41 4.22
CA ASN A 515 -17.73 5.09 5.46
C ASN A 515 -17.81 6.62 5.37
N ASN A 516 -18.37 7.18 4.28
CA ASN A 516 -18.45 8.62 3.99
C ASN A 516 -17.09 9.35 4.08
N CYS A 517 -16.00 8.62 3.83
CA CYS A 517 -14.65 9.13 3.86
C CYS A 517 -13.84 8.47 2.74
N VAL A 518 -13.13 9.29 1.97
CA VAL A 518 -12.17 8.81 0.98
C VAL A 518 -10.94 8.28 1.72
N PRO A 519 -10.52 7.02 1.51
CA PRO A 519 -9.30 6.51 2.12
C PRO A 519 -8.10 7.38 1.73
N LEU A 520 -7.18 7.55 2.65
CA LEU A 520 -5.94 8.27 2.43
C LEU A 520 -5.26 7.72 1.17
N SER A 521 -4.73 8.60 0.32
CA SER A 521 -4.10 8.30 -0.99
C SER A 521 -4.96 7.57 -2.04
N CYS A 522 -6.23 7.28 -1.76
CA CYS A 522 -7.11 6.66 -2.74
C CYS A 522 -7.23 7.52 -4.00
N PHE A 523 -7.37 8.84 -3.84
CA PHE A 523 -7.50 9.77 -4.97
C PHE A 523 -6.25 9.74 -5.86
N SER A 524 -5.07 10.08 -5.31
CA SER A 524 -3.81 10.12 -6.05
C SER A 524 -3.46 8.79 -6.74
N ARG A 525 -3.72 7.65 -6.08
CA ARG A 525 -3.51 6.33 -6.68
C ARG A 525 -4.57 5.98 -7.73
N THR A 526 -5.82 6.43 -7.58
CA THR A 526 -6.85 6.24 -8.61
C THR A 526 -6.44 6.96 -9.89
N ILE A 527 -5.94 8.19 -9.79
CA ILE A 527 -5.41 8.94 -10.94
C ILE A 527 -4.24 8.18 -11.58
N SER A 528 -3.30 7.71 -10.75
CA SER A 528 -2.15 6.94 -11.23
C SER A 528 -2.57 5.64 -11.91
N CYS A 529 -3.58 4.95 -11.39
CA CYS A 529 -4.15 3.75 -11.98
C CYS A 529 -4.83 4.04 -13.33
N LEU A 530 -5.65 5.10 -13.39
CA LEU A 530 -6.30 5.54 -14.63
C LEU A 530 -5.26 5.80 -15.74
N MET A 531 -4.16 6.46 -15.41
CA MET A 531 -3.10 6.76 -16.36
C MET A 531 -2.24 5.54 -16.73
N ALA A 532 -1.85 4.72 -15.75
CA ALA A 532 -0.93 3.61 -15.96
C ALA A 532 -1.59 2.36 -16.57
N VAL A 533 -2.86 2.11 -16.22
CA VAL A 533 -3.59 0.87 -16.57
C VAL A 533 -4.67 1.12 -17.61
N TYR A 534 -5.39 2.23 -17.50
CA TYR A 534 -6.56 2.52 -18.35
C TYR A 534 -6.29 3.56 -19.45
N ASP A 535 -5.01 3.94 -19.62
CA ASP A 535 -4.49 4.84 -20.66
C ASP A 535 -5.11 6.25 -20.69
N TRP A 536 -5.58 6.74 -19.54
CA TRP A 536 -5.98 8.14 -19.41
C TRP A 536 -4.76 9.05 -19.45
N LYS A 537 -4.95 10.28 -19.93
CA LYS A 537 -3.91 11.30 -20.07
C LYS A 537 -4.33 12.58 -19.34
N LEU A 538 -3.35 13.33 -18.84
CA LEU A 538 -3.60 14.68 -18.34
C LEU A 538 -4.06 15.57 -19.48
N SER A 539 -5.14 16.30 -19.26
CA SER A 539 -5.51 17.40 -20.16
C SER A 539 -4.43 18.48 -20.11
N ARG A 540 -4.10 19.07 -21.26
CA ARG A 540 -3.07 20.10 -21.38
C ARG A 540 -3.66 21.36 -22.01
N ALA A 541 -3.24 22.51 -21.54
CA ALA A 541 -3.51 23.79 -22.17
C ALA A 541 -2.69 23.95 -23.46
N ASP A 542 -2.97 25.02 -24.23
CA ASP A 542 -2.31 25.31 -25.50
C ASP A 542 -0.78 25.48 -25.38
N ASP A 543 -0.29 25.91 -24.21
CA ASP A 543 1.14 26.02 -23.90
C ASP A 543 1.79 24.68 -23.49
N GLY A 544 1.01 23.59 -23.50
CA GLY A 544 1.43 22.26 -23.11
C GLY A 544 1.45 22.03 -21.60
N SER A 545 1.12 23.02 -20.77
CA SER A 545 1.03 22.84 -19.31
C SER A 545 -0.19 21.99 -18.93
N PRO A 546 -0.14 21.20 -17.83
CA PRO A 546 -1.30 20.46 -17.36
C PRO A 546 -2.47 21.41 -17.02
N GLN A 547 -3.62 21.18 -17.64
CA GLN A 547 -4.85 21.89 -17.33
C GLN A 547 -5.45 21.32 -16.04
N CYS A 548 -5.73 22.19 -15.06
CA CYS A 548 -6.41 21.81 -13.82
C CYS A 548 -5.73 20.61 -13.12
N LEU A 549 -4.50 20.80 -12.66
CA LEU A 549 -3.73 19.79 -11.92
C LEU A 549 -3.42 20.28 -10.50
N ALA A 550 -4.09 19.73 -9.51
CA ALA A 550 -3.88 19.97 -8.10
C ALA A 550 -3.99 18.65 -7.32
N HIS A 551 -3.60 18.64 -6.06
CA HIS A 551 -3.66 17.43 -5.25
C HIS A 551 -5.06 16.80 -5.19
N ASN A 552 -6.09 17.64 -5.10
CA ASN A 552 -7.50 17.26 -4.96
C ASN A 552 -8.32 17.48 -6.24
N VAL A 553 -7.71 17.91 -7.35
CA VAL A 553 -8.42 18.13 -8.62
C VAL A 553 -7.53 17.75 -9.80
N VAL A 554 -8.04 16.95 -10.73
CA VAL A 554 -7.32 16.64 -11.98
C VAL A 554 -8.25 16.63 -13.19
N SER A 555 -7.82 17.26 -14.29
CA SER A 555 -8.44 17.09 -15.60
C SER A 555 -7.75 15.97 -16.40
N LEU A 556 -8.55 15.02 -16.86
CA LEU A 556 -8.11 13.87 -17.64
C LEU A 556 -8.93 13.73 -18.92
N TYR A 557 -8.30 13.20 -19.97
CA TYR A 557 -9.00 12.73 -21.15
C TYR A 557 -8.53 11.32 -21.52
N LYS A 558 -9.35 10.62 -22.31
CA LYS A 558 -8.99 9.33 -22.88
C LYS A 558 -8.77 9.49 -24.38
N PRO A 559 -7.64 9.03 -24.94
CA PRO A 559 -7.41 9.09 -26.38
C PRO A 559 -8.56 8.46 -27.16
N HIS A 560 -8.95 9.07 -28.28
CA HIS A 560 -10.05 8.62 -29.15
C HIS A 560 -11.44 8.62 -28.50
N THR A 561 -11.60 9.31 -27.38
CA THR A 561 -12.90 9.51 -26.74
C THR A 561 -13.31 10.99 -26.87
N PRO A 562 -14.53 11.31 -27.32
CA PRO A 562 -14.99 12.69 -27.41
C PRO A 562 -15.33 13.19 -26.00
N GLY A 563 -14.38 13.87 -25.37
CA GLY A 563 -14.60 14.52 -24.08
C GLY A 563 -13.48 14.32 -23.07
N GLN A 564 -13.60 15.09 -21.99
CA GLN A 564 -12.71 15.14 -20.86
C GLN A 564 -13.50 15.06 -19.55
N ILE A 565 -12.82 14.65 -18.49
CA ILE A 565 -13.36 14.65 -17.14
C ILE A 565 -12.50 15.52 -16.23
N VAL A 566 -13.14 16.14 -15.25
CA VAL A 566 -12.48 16.72 -14.09
C VAL A 566 -12.88 15.90 -12.87
N LEU A 567 -11.89 15.27 -12.23
CA LEU A 567 -12.05 14.52 -10.99
C LEU A 567 -11.70 15.41 -9.81
N VAL A 568 -12.56 15.41 -8.80
CA VAL A 568 -12.40 16.22 -7.57
C VAL A 568 -12.48 15.33 -6.35
N ASP A 569 -11.49 15.39 -5.46
CA ASP A 569 -11.59 14.87 -4.09
C ASP A 569 -12.19 15.93 -3.17
N THR A 570 -13.38 15.63 -2.64
CA THR A 570 -14.09 16.49 -1.67
C THR A 570 -13.73 16.18 -0.21
N GLY A 571 -12.80 15.26 0.01
CA GLY A 571 -12.50 14.66 1.32
C GLY A 571 -13.42 13.49 1.69
N HIS A 572 -14.68 13.53 1.23
CA HIS A 572 -15.73 12.56 1.57
C HIS A 572 -16.19 11.70 0.40
N SER A 573 -15.98 12.17 -0.82
CA SER A 573 -16.40 11.54 -2.07
C SER A 573 -15.54 12.01 -3.23
N PHE A 574 -15.58 11.28 -4.35
CA PHE A 574 -15.10 11.82 -5.62
C PHE A 574 -16.25 12.43 -6.39
N GLN A 575 -16.03 13.59 -6.99
CA GLN A 575 -16.95 14.13 -8.00
C GLN A 575 -16.31 13.98 -9.38
N ILE A 576 -17.13 13.55 -10.34
CA ILE A 576 -16.76 13.35 -11.73
C ILE A 576 -17.56 14.36 -12.54
N HIS A 577 -16.89 15.40 -13.01
CA HIS A 577 -17.47 16.41 -13.88
C HIS A 577 -17.07 16.09 -15.31
N MET A 578 -18.05 15.92 -16.19
CA MET A 578 -17.79 15.50 -17.56
C MET A 578 -18.13 16.62 -18.55
N HIS A 579 -17.22 16.83 -19.49
CA HIS A 579 -17.39 17.73 -20.63
C HIS A 579 -17.18 16.95 -21.93
N VAL A 580 -18.12 17.08 -22.86
CA VAL A 580 -18.07 16.40 -24.16
C VAL A 580 -18.03 17.47 -25.23
N ASP A 581 -17.09 17.33 -26.17
CA ASP A 581 -16.93 18.29 -27.26
C ASP A 581 -18.00 18.05 -28.33
N GLY A 582 -18.74 19.11 -28.68
CA GLY A 582 -19.74 19.11 -29.75
C GLY A 582 -21.08 18.43 -29.42
N ASP A 583 -21.99 18.44 -30.38
CA ASP A 583 -23.32 17.83 -30.26
C ASP A 583 -23.21 16.31 -30.37
N THR A 584 -23.09 15.64 -29.23
CA THR A 584 -23.14 14.17 -29.14
C THR A 584 -24.58 13.74 -28.90
N ASP A 585 -25.08 12.77 -29.67
CA ASP A 585 -26.44 12.27 -29.46
C ASP A 585 -26.59 11.62 -28.07
N PRO A 586 -27.79 11.65 -27.45
CA PRO A 586 -27.98 11.16 -26.09
C PRO A 586 -27.61 9.68 -25.86
N SER A 587 -27.68 8.83 -26.89
CA SER A 587 -27.34 7.40 -26.78
C SER A 587 -25.83 7.20 -26.72
N SER A 588 -25.08 7.87 -27.61
CA SER A 588 -23.62 7.90 -27.58
C SER A 588 -23.11 8.52 -26.28
N LEU A 589 -23.77 9.58 -25.81
CA LEU A 589 -23.43 10.22 -24.54
C LEU A 589 -23.60 9.28 -23.35
N SER A 590 -24.73 8.57 -23.26
CA SER A 590 -24.99 7.63 -22.17
C SER A 590 -24.00 6.46 -22.17
N LYS A 591 -23.66 5.95 -23.37
CA LYS A 591 -22.62 4.93 -23.54
C LYS A 591 -21.27 5.41 -23.04
N LEU A 592 -20.91 6.64 -23.36
CA LEU A 592 -19.65 7.23 -22.95
C LEU A 592 -19.61 7.44 -21.42
N CYS A 593 -20.64 8.06 -20.84
CA CYS A 593 -20.76 8.24 -19.38
C CYS A 593 -20.64 6.90 -18.63
N PHE A 594 -21.32 5.85 -19.11
CA PHE A 594 -21.21 4.52 -18.53
C PHE A 594 -19.79 3.96 -18.60
N GLN A 595 -19.11 4.08 -19.75
CA GLN A 595 -17.71 3.64 -19.89
C GLN A 595 -16.75 4.38 -18.97
N VAL A 596 -16.94 5.70 -18.80
CA VAL A 596 -16.16 6.53 -17.88
C VAL A 596 -16.37 6.07 -16.45
N GLN A 597 -17.63 5.91 -16.03
CA GLN A 597 -17.99 5.42 -14.70
C GLN A 597 -17.36 4.05 -14.41
N GLU A 598 -17.56 3.06 -15.29
CA GLU A 598 -17.01 1.71 -15.13
C GLU A 598 -15.48 1.74 -15.01
N THR A 599 -14.81 2.55 -15.83
CA THR A 599 -13.35 2.66 -15.79
C THR A 599 -12.85 3.27 -14.49
N ILE A 600 -13.52 4.30 -13.97
CA ILE A 600 -13.16 4.92 -12.69
C ILE A 600 -13.41 3.96 -11.53
N PHE A 601 -14.54 3.26 -11.51
CA PHE A 601 -14.85 2.28 -10.47
C PHE A 601 -13.87 1.11 -10.50
N ALA A 602 -13.50 0.62 -11.68
CA ALA A 602 -12.48 -0.41 -11.84
C ALA A 602 -11.11 0.05 -11.34
N ALA A 603 -10.73 1.31 -11.62
CA ALA A 603 -9.49 1.89 -11.10
C ALA A 603 -9.51 2.00 -9.56
N ILE A 604 -10.61 2.45 -8.96
CA ILE A 604 -10.76 2.52 -7.50
C ILE A 604 -10.65 1.13 -6.87
N ASN A 605 -11.35 0.13 -7.42
CA ASN A 605 -11.30 -1.24 -6.92
C ASN A 605 -9.88 -1.83 -7.03
N GLN A 606 -9.18 -1.57 -8.13
CA GLN A 606 -7.78 -2.00 -8.27
C GLN A 606 -6.86 -1.32 -7.25
N VAL A 607 -7.13 -0.06 -6.91
CA VAL A 607 -6.44 0.63 -5.81
C VAL A 607 -6.79 0.00 -4.47
N PHE A 608 -8.05 -0.36 -4.21
CA PHE A 608 -8.43 -1.07 -2.99
C PHE A 608 -7.71 -2.41 -2.87
N ASP A 609 -7.59 -3.16 -3.96
CA ASP A 609 -6.83 -4.43 -3.98
C ASP A 609 -5.34 -4.20 -3.73
N LEU A 610 -4.73 -3.20 -4.40
CA LEU A 610 -3.32 -2.84 -4.18
C LEU A 610 -3.05 -2.43 -2.73
N LEU A 611 -4.00 -1.74 -2.11
CA LEU A 611 -3.92 -1.26 -0.74
C LEU A 611 -4.51 -2.24 0.27
N GLU A 612 -4.98 -3.42 -0.16
CA GLU A 612 -5.57 -4.44 0.70
C GLU A 612 -6.71 -3.91 1.59
N LEU A 613 -7.59 -3.07 1.03
CA LEU A 613 -8.74 -2.48 1.72
C LEU A 613 -9.98 -3.37 1.58
N ALA A 614 -10.58 -3.76 2.70
CA ALA A 614 -11.62 -4.80 2.76
C ALA A 614 -13.07 -4.32 2.89
N LYS A 615 -13.25 -3.20 3.59
CA LYS A 615 -14.52 -2.76 4.19
C LYS A 615 -15.12 -1.55 3.50
N ILE A 616 -14.56 -1.18 2.35
CA ILE A 616 -14.92 0.04 1.65
C ILE A 616 -15.53 -0.36 0.33
N GLU A 617 -16.81 -0.05 0.21
CA GLU A 617 -17.52 -0.16 -1.07
C GLU A 617 -17.74 1.24 -1.61
N VAL A 618 -17.82 1.33 -2.93
CA VAL A 618 -18.17 2.57 -3.62
C VAL A 618 -19.51 2.42 -4.31
N THR A 619 -20.34 3.45 -4.20
CA THR A 619 -21.64 3.51 -4.85
C THR A 619 -21.79 4.81 -5.63
N PRO A 620 -22.49 4.79 -6.78
CA PRO A 620 -22.80 6.00 -7.51
C PRO A 620 -23.89 6.80 -6.78
N ALA A 621 -23.70 8.11 -6.73
CA ALA A 621 -24.61 9.07 -6.16
C ALA A 621 -24.60 10.36 -7.01
N PHE A 622 -25.47 11.31 -6.68
CA PHE A 622 -25.46 12.65 -7.28
C PHE A 622 -25.46 13.73 -6.22
N LEU A 623 -25.17 14.97 -6.61
CA LEU A 623 -25.42 16.13 -5.75
C LEU A 623 -26.93 16.31 -5.55
N CYS A 624 -27.35 16.35 -4.30
CA CYS A 624 -28.74 16.49 -3.92
C CYS A 624 -29.25 17.90 -4.28
N PRO A 625 -30.36 18.02 -5.03
CA PRO A 625 -30.93 19.32 -5.40
C PRO A 625 -31.73 19.96 -4.25
N CYS A 626 -31.88 19.29 -3.10
CA CYS A 626 -32.80 19.77 -2.07
C CYS A 626 -32.26 21.03 -1.36
N PRO A 627 -33.09 22.06 -1.14
CA PRO A 627 -32.66 23.32 -0.51
C PRO A 627 -32.52 23.23 1.01
N ARG A 628 -32.72 22.03 1.61
CA ARG A 628 -32.82 21.86 3.06
C ARG A 628 -31.51 22.07 3.81
N ARG A 629 -30.37 22.05 3.11
CA ARG A 629 -29.06 22.39 3.69
C ARG A 629 -28.39 23.50 2.89
N PRO A 630 -27.67 24.40 3.58
CA PRO A 630 -26.85 25.42 2.92
C PRO A 630 -25.63 24.83 2.21
N LEU A 631 -25.22 23.60 2.56
CA LEU A 631 -24.06 22.93 1.99
C LEU A 631 -24.47 21.80 1.03
N PRO A 632 -23.73 21.61 -0.10
CA PRO A 632 -23.91 20.47 -0.98
C PRO A 632 -23.81 19.15 -0.22
N HIS A 633 -24.68 18.20 -0.53
CA HIS A 633 -24.67 16.84 0.02
C HIS A 633 -25.12 15.85 -1.05
N THR A 634 -24.94 14.55 -0.83
CA THR A 634 -25.25 13.52 -1.83
C THR A 634 -26.70 13.05 -1.75
N ALA A 635 -27.22 12.62 -2.89
CA ALA A 635 -28.43 11.83 -3.00
C ALA A 635 -28.10 10.48 -3.63
N SER A 636 -28.48 9.40 -2.95
CA SER A 636 -28.35 8.05 -3.51
C SER A 636 -29.40 7.83 -4.58
N VAL A 637 -29.12 6.90 -5.48
CA VAL A 637 -29.98 6.61 -6.63
C VAL A 637 -30.56 5.23 -6.47
N TYR A 638 -31.86 5.12 -6.72
CA TYR A 638 -32.55 3.84 -6.73
C TYR A 638 -33.62 3.85 -7.82
N ARG A 639 -34.07 2.65 -8.22
CA ARG A 639 -35.07 2.48 -9.25
C ARG A 639 -36.39 2.04 -8.62
N PHE A 640 -37.47 2.78 -8.89
CA PHE A 640 -38.82 2.46 -8.47
C PHE A 640 -39.76 2.57 -9.67
N GLU A 641 -40.53 1.50 -9.95
CA GLU A 641 -41.52 1.47 -11.04
C GLU A 641 -41.00 2.02 -12.39
N SER A 642 -39.79 1.58 -12.77
CA SER A 642 -39.06 2.01 -14.00
C SER A 642 -38.51 3.43 -14.00
N GLN A 643 -38.73 4.23 -12.96
CA GLN A 643 -38.15 5.56 -12.80
C GLN A 643 -36.93 5.52 -11.88
N TRP A 644 -35.91 6.31 -12.23
CA TRP A 644 -34.79 6.60 -11.33
C TRP A 644 -35.20 7.73 -10.38
N LEU A 645 -35.07 7.48 -9.08
CA LEU A 645 -35.37 8.43 -8.03
C LEU A 645 -34.09 8.77 -7.27
N LEU A 646 -34.02 10.01 -6.79
CA LEU A 646 -32.94 10.49 -5.93
C LEU A 646 -33.42 10.47 -4.48
N HIS A 647 -32.74 9.74 -3.62
CA HIS A 647 -33.01 9.70 -2.18
C HIS A 647 -32.03 10.62 -1.44
N CYS A 648 -32.55 11.59 -0.68
CA CYS A 648 -31.71 12.52 0.06
C CYS A 648 -31.06 11.82 1.26
N SER A 649 -29.73 11.88 1.38
CA SER A 649 -29.00 11.32 2.52
C SER A 649 -29.32 11.97 3.88
N VAL A 650 -30.01 13.11 3.87
CA VAL A 650 -30.26 13.95 5.06
C VAL A 650 -31.73 13.95 5.49
N GLY A 651 -32.65 13.36 4.73
CA GLY A 651 -34.07 13.37 5.08
C GLY A 651 -34.86 12.16 4.59
N GLU A 652 -35.94 11.83 5.30
CA GLU A 652 -36.80 10.66 5.06
C GLU A 652 -37.66 10.75 3.78
N LYS A 653 -37.37 11.68 2.85
CA LYS A 653 -38.18 11.87 1.63
C LYS A 653 -37.30 11.91 0.40
N ASP A 654 -37.86 11.37 -0.69
CA ASP A 654 -37.32 11.43 -2.03
C ASP A 654 -36.99 12.89 -2.39
N ALA A 655 -35.75 13.12 -2.81
CA ALA A 655 -35.28 14.42 -3.29
C ALA A 655 -35.92 14.78 -4.65
N GLY A 656 -36.57 13.81 -5.30
CA GLY A 656 -37.31 13.94 -6.55
C GLY A 656 -36.91 12.89 -7.58
N ALA A 657 -37.55 12.94 -8.75
CA ALA A 657 -37.18 12.10 -9.88
C ALA A 657 -35.84 12.54 -10.49
N ALA A 658 -35.03 11.57 -10.92
CA ALA A 658 -33.78 11.84 -11.63
C ALA A 658 -34.08 12.50 -12.99
N GLN A 659 -33.56 13.71 -13.18
CA GLN A 659 -33.65 14.46 -14.45
C GLN A 659 -32.82 13.80 -15.56
N ILE A 660 -33.06 14.18 -16.82
CA ILE A 660 -32.35 13.68 -18.03
C ILE A 660 -30.83 13.71 -17.85
N ARG A 661 -30.30 14.81 -17.32
CA ARG A 661 -28.86 14.98 -17.03
C ARG A 661 -28.25 13.96 -16.05
N HIS A 662 -29.07 13.28 -15.23
CA HIS A 662 -28.60 12.20 -14.37
C HIS A 662 -28.72 10.84 -15.07
N LYS A 663 -29.76 10.69 -15.91
CA LYS A 663 -30.07 9.44 -16.62
C LYS A 663 -28.94 8.99 -17.55
N VAL A 664 -28.16 9.91 -18.11
CA VAL A 664 -26.99 9.58 -18.95
C VAL A 664 -25.95 8.70 -18.24
N TRP A 665 -25.88 8.72 -16.90
CA TRP A 665 -25.03 7.81 -16.12
C TRP A 665 -25.71 6.49 -15.76
N LEU A 666 -27.03 6.50 -15.65
CA LEU A 666 -27.82 5.40 -15.06
C LEU A 666 -28.38 4.45 -16.11
N ASP A 667 -28.75 5.00 -17.25
CA ASP A 667 -29.26 4.27 -18.38
C ASP A 667 -28.05 3.75 -19.15
N ALA A 668 -27.52 2.62 -18.69
CA ALA A 668 -26.62 1.83 -19.51
C ALA A 668 -27.29 1.70 -20.89
N PRO A 669 -26.60 2.04 -21.99
CA PRO A 669 -27.19 1.86 -23.31
C PRO A 669 -27.61 0.41 -23.40
N TYR A 670 -28.91 0.18 -23.54
CA TYR A 670 -29.44 -1.10 -23.96
C TYR A 670 -29.01 -1.23 -25.41
N VAL A 671 -27.76 -1.62 -25.64
CA VAL A 671 -27.30 -1.98 -26.96
C VAL A 671 -28.02 -3.29 -27.25
N GLU A 672 -29.06 -3.24 -28.09
CA GLU A 672 -29.31 -4.34 -29.03
C GLU A 672 -28.02 -4.48 -29.86
N GLN A 673 -27.00 -5.08 -29.26
CA GLN A 673 -26.08 -5.85 -30.04
C GLN A 673 -27.00 -6.89 -30.67
N GLU A 674 -26.99 -7.03 -32.00
CA GLU A 674 -27.27 -8.36 -32.57
C GLU A 674 -26.56 -9.32 -31.65
N LYS A 675 -27.33 -10.09 -30.86
CA LYS A 675 -26.78 -10.99 -29.87
C LYS A 675 -25.60 -11.70 -30.53
N PRO A 676 -24.34 -11.48 -30.11
CA PRO A 676 -23.33 -12.49 -30.38
C PRO A 676 -23.64 -13.58 -29.37
N SER A 677 -24.81 -14.23 -29.52
CA SER A 677 -25.48 -15.12 -28.55
C SER A 677 -24.78 -15.07 -27.20
N LEU A 678 -24.94 -13.95 -26.46
CA LEU A 678 -24.39 -13.84 -25.11
C LEU A 678 -24.93 -15.09 -24.42
N PRO A 679 -24.08 -16.06 -24.05
CA PRO A 679 -24.58 -17.34 -23.62
C PRO A 679 -25.42 -17.01 -22.41
N LYS A 680 -26.71 -17.38 -22.47
CA LYS A 680 -27.58 -17.41 -21.30
C LYS A 680 -26.70 -17.79 -20.12
N LEU A 681 -26.70 -17.01 -19.05
CA LEU A 681 -26.30 -17.52 -17.74
C LEU A 681 -27.04 -18.85 -17.59
N LEU A 682 -26.29 -19.91 -17.84
CA LEU A 682 -26.81 -21.21 -18.16
C LEU A 682 -27.08 -21.79 -16.79
N ARG A 683 -28.34 -21.73 -16.36
CA ARG A 683 -28.83 -22.51 -15.21
C ARG A 683 -28.56 -23.97 -15.53
N LEU A 684 -27.40 -24.48 -15.10
CA LEU A 684 -26.95 -25.84 -15.38
C LEU A 684 -27.48 -26.74 -14.27
N LYS A 685 -28.40 -27.64 -14.64
CA LYS A 685 -28.68 -28.83 -13.81
C LYS A 685 -27.45 -29.73 -13.90
N ILE A 686 -26.67 -29.78 -12.83
CA ILE A 686 -25.58 -30.75 -12.70
C ILE A 686 -26.23 -32.16 -12.67
N PRO A 687 -25.80 -33.12 -13.51
CA PRO A 687 -26.17 -34.51 -13.32
C PRO A 687 -25.71 -34.94 -11.93
N GLN A 688 -26.55 -35.66 -11.16
CA GLN A 688 -26.33 -36.08 -9.75
C GLN A 688 -25.00 -36.82 -9.43
N LYS A 689 -24.03 -36.89 -10.35
CA LYS A 689 -22.75 -37.58 -10.24
C LYS A 689 -21.52 -36.70 -10.52
N VAL A 690 -21.54 -35.40 -10.20
CA VAL A 690 -20.27 -34.66 -10.03
C VAL A 690 -19.75 -34.98 -8.63
N GLY A 691 -18.66 -35.73 -8.54
CA GLY A 691 -18.07 -36.16 -7.27
C GLY A 691 -17.69 -34.97 -6.39
N ALA A 692 -17.96 -35.09 -5.08
CA ALA A 692 -17.94 -34.03 -4.06
C ALA A 692 -16.57 -33.37 -3.74
N ASN A 693 -15.55 -33.51 -4.59
CA ASN A 693 -14.15 -33.23 -4.26
C ASN A 693 -13.56 -31.98 -4.96
N TYR A 694 -14.38 -31.05 -5.44
CA TYR A 694 -13.91 -29.81 -6.11
C TYR A 694 -13.55 -28.68 -5.13
N MET A 695 -14.14 -28.66 -3.93
CA MET A 695 -13.88 -27.61 -2.93
C MET A 695 -12.44 -27.62 -2.38
N GLN A 696 -11.78 -28.78 -2.35
CA GLN A 696 -10.40 -28.91 -1.85
C GLN A 696 -9.34 -28.22 -2.72
N PHE A 697 -9.72 -27.74 -3.91
CA PHE A 697 -8.84 -27.08 -4.87
C PHE A 697 -9.18 -25.59 -5.07
N GLY A 698 -9.97 -24.99 -4.17
CA GLY A 698 -10.33 -23.56 -4.23
C GLY A 698 -11.27 -23.20 -5.37
N ILE A 699 -12.02 -24.17 -5.92
CA ILE A 699 -13.12 -23.91 -6.86
C ILE A 699 -14.43 -23.91 -6.07
N LEU A 700 -15.07 -22.75 -5.95
CA LEU A 700 -16.37 -22.61 -5.30
C LEU A 700 -17.46 -22.54 -6.38
N LEU A 701 -18.44 -23.44 -6.27
CA LEU A 701 -19.71 -23.32 -6.98
C LEU A 701 -20.63 -22.43 -6.14
N LEU A 702 -21.07 -21.31 -6.71
CA LEU A 702 -22.10 -20.48 -6.12
C LEU A 702 -23.44 -21.10 -6.53
N ASN A 703 -24.15 -21.68 -5.58
CA ASN A 703 -25.44 -22.33 -5.83
C ASN A 703 -26.61 -21.40 -5.49
N ASP A 704 -27.78 -21.67 -6.05
CA ASP A 704 -29.05 -21.11 -5.58
C ASP A 704 -29.40 -21.59 -4.16
N GLU A 705 -30.39 -20.94 -3.53
CA GLU A 705 -30.79 -21.18 -2.12
C GLU A 705 -31.16 -22.65 -1.83
N ASP A 706 -31.54 -23.42 -2.86
CA ASP A 706 -31.94 -24.82 -2.76
C ASP A 706 -30.81 -25.82 -3.10
N GLY A 707 -29.62 -25.33 -3.46
CA GLY A 707 -28.43 -26.14 -3.72
C GLY A 707 -28.47 -26.98 -5.01
N THR A 708 -29.42 -26.71 -5.91
CA THR A 708 -29.67 -27.56 -7.10
C THR A 708 -29.17 -26.96 -8.41
N LEU A 709 -28.85 -25.66 -8.44
CA LEU A 709 -28.37 -24.95 -9.62
C LEU A 709 -27.13 -24.11 -9.28
N VAL A 710 -26.12 -24.11 -10.16
CA VAL A 710 -24.94 -23.26 -10.04
C VAL A 710 -25.18 -21.94 -10.77
N GLU A 711 -25.15 -20.83 -10.05
CA GLU A 711 -25.23 -19.46 -10.56
C GLU A 711 -23.86 -18.88 -10.96
N GLY A 712 -22.75 -19.42 -10.41
CA GLY A 712 -21.41 -18.95 -10.76
C GLY A 712 -20.26 -19.84 -10.30
N LEU A 713 -19.08 -19.62 -10.88
CA LEU A 713 -17.80 -20.26 -10.52
C LEU A 713 -16.84 -19.21 -9.97
N ARG A 714 -16.20 -19.52 -8.84
CA ARG A 714 -15.09 -18.74 -8.27
C ARG A 714 -13.83 -19.62 -8.19
N CYS A 715 -12.69 -19.10 -8.61
CA CYS A 715 -11.38 -19.76 -8.50
C CYS A 715 -10.52 -18.97 -7.52
N GLU A 716 -9.92 -19.64 -6.53
CA GLU A 716 -9.05 -19.00 -5.52
C GLU A 716 -7.58 -18.89 -5.97
N TYR A 717 -7.27 -19.17 -7.24
CA TYR A 717 -5.90 -19.10 -7.76
C TYR A 717 -5.49 -17.66 -8.10
N GLN A 718 -4.62 -17.07 -7.28
CA GLN A 718 -4.12 -15.70 -7.49
C GLN A 718 -2.94 -15.66 -8.48
N GLY A 719 -3.19 -15.12 -9.68
CA GLY A 719 -2.19 -14.82 -10.71
C GLY A 719 -2.78 -14.09 -11.91
N ARG A 720 -1.94 -13.55 -12.83
CA ARG A 720 -2.36 -12.80 -14.04
C ARG A 720 -3.29 -13.57 -15.00
N CYS A 721 -3.49 -14.87 -14.77
CA CYS A 721 -4.29 -15.75 -15.62
C CYS A 721 -5.75 -15.90 -15.14
N GLU A 722 -6.19 -15.26 -14.05
CA GLU A 722 -7.52 -15.47 -13.45
C GLU A 722 -8.67 -15.26 -14.46
N GLY A 723 -8.59 -14.24 -15.31
CA GLY A 723 -9.60 -13.99 -16.35
C GLY A 723 -9.64 -15.09 -17.43
N VAL A 724 -8.49 -15.59 -17.85
CA VAL A 724 -8.36 -16.66 -18.87
C VAL A 724 -8.78 -18.01 -18.30
N VAL A 725 -8.33 -18.33 -17.08
CA VAL A 725 -8.67 -19.57 -16.36
C VAL A 725 -10.17 -19.61 -16.04
N ARG A 726 -10.77 -18.49 -15.62
CA ARG A 726 -12.22 -18.37 -15.43
C ARG A 726 -12.99 -18.60 -16.73
N GLY A 727 -12.50 -18.06 -17.85
CA GLY A 727 -13.06 -18.33 -19.18
C GLY A 727 -13.01 -19.81 -19.56
N ILE A 728 -11.86 -20.46 -19.33
CA ILE A 728 -11.64 -21.88 -19.61
C ILE A 728 -12.54 -22.77 -18.74
N LEU A 729 -12.65 -22.47 -17.44
CA LEU A 729 -13.51 -23.20 -16.51
C LEU A 729 -14.99 -23.10 -16.89
N MET A 730 -15.43 -21.92 -17.34
CA MET A 730 -16.80 -21.72 -17.83
C MET A 730 -17.06 -22.51 -19.12
N GLU A 731 -16.10 -22.57 -20.05
CA GLU A 731 -16.21 -23.37 -21.27
C GLU A 731 -16.15 -24.88 -21.01
N TRP A 732 -15.32 -25.33 -20.07
CA TRP A 732 -15.24 -26.74 -19.67
C TRP A 732 -16.55 -27.21 -19.04
N VAL A 733 -17.13 -26.42 -18.13
CA VAL A 733 -18.43 -26.72 -17.51
C VAL A 733 -19.58 -26.66 -18.51
N ARG A 734 -19.48 -25.85 -19.57
CA ARG A 734 -20.45 -25.86 -20.69
C ARG A 734 -20.46 -27.17 -21.46
N GLY A 735 -19.41 -27.99 -21.36
CA GLY A 735 -19.32 -29.33 -21.92
C GLY A 735 -19.69 -29.35 -23.41
N LYS A 736 -18.71 -29.15 -24.31
CA LYS A 736 -18.89 -29.18 -25.77
C LYS A 736 -19.26 -30.58 -26.32
N GLY A 737 -20.32 -31.20 -25.82
CA GLY A 737 -20.77 -32.55 -26.17
C GLY A 737 -20.03 -33.70 -25.46
N SER A 738 -19.01 -33.40 -24.65
CA SER A 738 -18.21 -34.37 -23.90
C SER A 738 -18.60 -34.42 -22.42
N ALA A 739 -18.39 -35.56 -21.77
CA ALA A 739 -18.56 -35.65 -20.32
C ALA A 739 -17.60 -34.70 -19.58
N VAL A 740 -18.13 -33.88 -18.69
CA VAL A 740 -17.35 -33.00 -17.80
C VAL A 740 -16.66 -33.89 -16.76
N THR A 741 -15.39 -34.17 -16.96
CA THR A 741 -14.55 -35.03 -16.11
C THR A 741 -13.22 -34.35 -15.84
N TRP A 742 -12.50 -34.77 -14.80
CA TRP A 742 -11.18 -34.21 -14.50
C TRP A 742 -10.20 -34.32 -15.66
N LYS A 743 -10.25 -35.43 -16.40
CA LYS A 743 -9.45 -35.62 -17.60
C LYS A 743 -9.77 -34.55 -18.65
N THR A 744 -11.04 -34.25 -18.89
CA THR A 744 -11.41 -33.21 -19.86
C THR A 744 -11.04 -31.80 -19.37
N LEU A 745 -10.96 -31.55 -18.06
CA LEU A 745 -10.46 -30.27 -17.53
C LEU A 745 -8.96 -30.12 -17.79
N THR A 746 -8.17 -31.13 -17.44
CA THR A 746 -6.71 -31.09 -17.63
C THR A 746 -6.34 -30.99 -19.11
N ASP A 747 -7.08 -31.69 -19.97
CA ASP A 747 -6.89 -31.61 -21.43
C ASP A 747 -7.24 -30.20 -21.94
N THR A 748 -8.37 -29.63 -21.51
CA THR A 748 -8.76 -28.26 -21.90
C THR A 748 -7.77 -27.21 -21.41
N LEU A 749 -7.25 -27.36 -20.19
CA LEU A 749 -6.22 -26.46 -19.65
C LEU A 749 -4.91 -26.57 -20.44
N ARG A 750 -4.50 -27.77 -20.86
CA ARG A 750 -3.31 -27.96 -21.72
C ARG A 750 -3.52 -27.34 -23.09
N ASP A 751 -4.70 -27.50 -23.68
CA ASP A 751 -5.05 -26.92 -24.99
C ASP A 751 -5.10 -25.38 -24.95
N CYS A 752 -5.22 -24.79 -23.77
CA CYS A 752 -5.22 -23.33 -23.55
C CYS A 752 -3.91 -22.80 -22.95
N ASP A 753 -2.79 -23.48 -23.21
CA ASP A 753 -1.44 -23.12 -22.74
C ASP A 753 -1.29 -23.02 -21.20
N CYS A 754 -2.21 -23.63 -20.43
CA CYS A 754 -2.18 -23.68 -18.97
C CYS A 754 -1.61 -25.03 -18.46
N ALA A 755 -0.58 -25.58 -19.13
CA ALA A 755 -0.04 -26.91 -18.87
C ALA A 755 0.44 -27.12 -17.42
N ALA A 756 1.08 -26.12 -16.80
CA ALA A 756 1.55 -26.22 -15.42
C ALA A 756 0.42 -26.40 -14.40
N LEU A 757 -0.72 -25.74 -14.62
CA LEU A 757 -1.92 -25.89 -13.78
C LEU A 757 -2.58 -27.24 -14.04
N ALA A 758 -2.64 -27.68 -15.31
CA ALA A 758 -3.15 -29.00 -15.66
C ALA A 758 -2.34 -30.13 -15.03
N ASP A 759 -1.00 -30.02 -15.03
CA ASP A 759 -0.09 -30.99 -14.44
C ASP A 759 -0.20 -30.99 -12.91
N HIS A 760 -0.38 -29.83 -12.29
CA HIS A 760 -0.65 -29.73 -10.86
C HIS A 760 -1.95 -30.45 -10.48
N ILE A 761 -3.05 -30.21 -11.22
CA ILE A 761 -4.35 -30.87 -11.02
C ILE A 761 -4.27 -32.38 -11.31
N ALA A 762 -3.49 -32.79 -12.32
CA ALA A 762 -3.30 -34.21 -12.63
C ALA A 762 -2.48 -34.93 -11.55
N SER A 763 -1.45 -34.27 -10.99
CA SER A 763 -0.56 -34.83 -9.96
C SER A 763 -1.19 -34.94 -8.57
N THR A 764 -2.28 -34.21 -8.31
CA THR A 764 -3.01 -34.21 -7.03
C THR A 764 -4.19 -35.18 -7.00
N ASN A 765 -4.47 -35.90 -8.09
CA ASN A 765 -5.42 -37.01 -8.12
C ASN A 765 -4.76 -38.31 -7.62
N LEU A 766 -4.84 -38.55 -6.31
CA LEU A 766 -4.84 -39.87 -5.69
C LEU A 766 -6.29 -40.26 -5.38
#